data_AF-A0A2H5XZR3-F1
#
_entry.id   AF-A0A2H5XZR3-F1
#
_cell.length_a   1.000
_cell.length_b   1.000
_cell.length_c   1.000
_cell.angle_alpha   90.00
_cell.angle_beta   90.00
_cell.angle_gamma   90.00
#
_symmetry.space_group_name_H-M   'P 1'
#
loop_
_entity.id
_entity.type
_entity.pdbx_description
1 polymer ?
#
loop_
_entity_poly.entity_id
_entity_poly.type
_entity_poly.pdbx_seq_one_letter_code
_entity_poly.pdbx_strand_id
1 'polypeptide(L)'
;MRRCSLLLLALPLLAAAQYATSPAEERYAYARVHLPGPHALPALWDAGADDHALRWTSAGVETVLPHWGIEQLRQHGFTVDVLLPDMAAYSSERLRLSTIPSLTATDPRHFRLGSMGGFYRLEEIEEEFARMQQFFPAAVAGPDTLGFSVEGRPIVGYRFTLGDTPEALPAVLYTALHHAREPGGVTTLVYFLWSLLERAATGDEEALYLLRHRLLYVVPVVNPDGYAFNQASRPEGGGMWRKNRRRNADSSFGVDLNRNYGPATFWDAPNQGSSTNPRSDVYRGPAPFSEPETQAIQRLCLNYPFRIAVNYHTYSNLLIYPYSARDSETPDSTLYRLFCAEATRWNLYSCGRDLQTVGYSARGVSDDWMYDTTDGKPKTIALTPEVGTPLDGFWPPAERILSHARENLWLNLQAAWSAGANLRPLLSSIEWGTPLRLWLQICNIGVSPLTDTASVRLRPLSEGISLAPDSVLLTTATPGSCQSLWWELTLHRPWNNGDSAGIEVQLLQHGVLRRDTLWFRLASPTIHTLFATAADTALWQLDGWGPVFDPQLGGWTLTESPVGNYPDSATLYATLRRPLLLDPQSRATLEFWARWSLEANYDFALVEASPDSGRTWIPLRSERMKPGLGLPGSRQNRGSWGFDGNFPLWTVQRCDLSAFVGRPLFLRLGLLSDPAFSFDGFSVAQIRVFEFAPKTPSGVERSETAAHSAKLFPNPLPRGGELFVQLPVTGLEFARAAIVTPLGHQLWSGTLPLSDGIGSLRLPAELASGVYVVRLWGGGRLFSAWFVLF
;
A
#
# COMPACT_ATOMS: atom_id res chain seq x y z
N MET A 1 60.97 37.41 -52.98
CA MET A 1 60.87 38.87 -52.79
C MET A 1 59.40 39.25 -52.67
N ARG A 2 59.05 39.91 -51.54
CA ARG A 2 57.93 40.85 -51.26
C ARG A 2 56.49 40.36 -51.56
N ARG A 3 55.66 40.01 -50.56
CA ARG A 3 55.00 40.81 -49.47
C ARG A 3 54.03 41.89 -49.96
N CYS A 4 52.86 41.89 -49.32
CA CYS A 4 51.93 42.99 -48.96
C CYS A 4 50.49 42.69 -49.40
N SER A 5 49.41 42.89 -48.63
CA SER A 5 49.20 43.29 -47.23
C SER A 5 47.72 43.03 -46.87
N LEU A 6 47.46 42.89 -45.57
CA LEU A 6 46.15 42.80 -44.92
C LEU A 6 45.20 43.97 -45.24
N LEU A 7 43.89 43.70 -45.17
CA LEU A 7 42.96 44.58 -44.47
C LEU A 7 41.84 43.77 -43.79
N LEU A 8 41.98 43.65 -42.46
CA LEU A 8 40.97 43.24 -41.50
C LEU A 8 39.92 44.35 -41.40
N LEU A 9 38.66 44.02 -41.67
CA LEU A 9 37.51 44.84 -41.29
C LEU A 9 36.67 44.03 -40.30
N ALA A 10 36.80 44.40 -39.02
CA ALA A 10 35.93 43.97 -37.95
C ALA A 10 34.55 44.61 -38.16
N LEU A 11 33.52 43.78 -38.36
CA LEU A 11 32.11 44.18 -38.28
C LEU A 11 31.55 43.68 -36.94
N PRO A 12 30.88 44.54 -36.15
CA PRO A 12 30.42 44.18 -34.83
C PRO A 12 29.21 43.24 -34.91
N LEU A 13 29.19 42.28 -33.99
CA LEU A 13 28.05 41.43 -33.66
C LEU A 13 26.79 42.26 -33.46
N LEU A 14 25.78 41.98 -34.28
CA LEU A 14 24.37 42.14 -33.93
C LEU A 14 23.73 40.77 -34.10
N ALA A 15 24.10 39.84 -33.21
CA ALA A 15 23.24 38.72 -32.90
C ALA A 15 22.00 39.30 -32.23
N ALA A 16 20.90 39.41 -32.98
CA ALA A 16 19.60 39.60 -32.39
C ALA A 16 19.35 38.38 -31.50
N ALA A 17 19.63 38.52 -30.21
CA ALA A 17 19.07 37.67 -29.19
C ALA A 17 17.55 37.87 -29.27
N GLN A 18 16.87 37.05 -30.07
CA GLN A 18 15.50 36.73 -29.79
C GLN A 18 15.53 36.10 -28.40
N TYR A 19 15.24 36.92 -27.39
CA TYR A 19 14.73 36.43 -26.13
C TYR A 19 13.52 35.58 -26.49
N ALA A 20 13.73 34.26 -26.62
CA ALA A 20 12.68 33.32 -26.39
C ALA A 20 12.25 33.60 -24.95
N THR A 21 11.21 34.40 -24.79
CA THR A 21 10.44 34.44 -23.55
C THR A 21 10.09 32.98 -23.28
N SER A 22 10.75 32.36 -22.30
CA SER A 22 10.26 31.07 -21.80
C SER A 22 8.78 31.29 -21.49
N PRO A 23 7.85 30.48 -22.00
CA PRO A 23 6.46 30.61 -21.59
C PRO A 23 6.46 30.62 -20.06
N ALA A 24 5.83 31.64 -19.47
CA ALA A 24 5.82 31.82 -18.02
C ALA A 24 5.41 30.48 -17.40
N GLU A 25 6.22 29.98 -16.46
CA GLU A 25 5.95 28.72 -15.77
C GLU A 25 4.53 28.78 -15.21
N GLU A 26 3.71 27.80 -15.58
CA GLU A 26 2.35 27.67 -15.06
C GLU A 26 2.44 27.49 -13.54
N ARG A 27 1.89 28.46 -12.80
CA ARG A 27 1.93 28.45 -11.34
C ARG A 27 0.74 27.70 -10.78
N TYR A 28 0.99 26.92 -9.74
CA TYR A 28 -0.02 26.14 -9.05
C TYR A 28 -0.15 26.62 -7.60
N ALA A 29 -1.38 26.70 -7.13
CA ALA A 29 -1.71 27.08 -5.76
C ALA A 29 -2.57 25.98 -5.12
N TYR A 30 -2.43 25.79 -3.81
CA TYR A 30 -3.42 25.05 -3.03
C TYR A 30 -4.54 26.01 -2.68
N ALA A 31 -5.76 25.68 -3.12
CA ALA A 31 -6.91 26.57 -3.01
C ALA A 31 -8.14 25.82 -2.50
N ARG A 32 -9.04 26.56 -1.86
CA ARG A 32 -10.37 26.09 -1.48
C ARG A 32 -11.42 26.71 -2.37
N VAL A 33 -12.21 25.90 -3.05
CA VAL A 33 -13.40 26.31 -3.78
C VAL A 33 -14.62 26.08 -2.89
N HIS A 34 -15.37 27.13 -2.61
CA HIS A 34 -16.56 27.06 -1.77
C HIS A 34 -17.69 26.36 -2.55
N LEU A 35 -18.16 25.23 -2.02
CA LEU A 35 -19.20 24.42 -2.62
C LEU A 35 -20.20 23.99 -1.55
N PRO A 36 -21.51 23.91 -1.87
CA PRO A 36 -22.53 23.50 -0.91
C PRO A 36 -22.49 22.00 -0.57
N GLY A 37 -21.73 21.19 -1.33
CA GLY A 37 -21.54 19.75 -1.11
C GLY A 37 -21.11 18.99 -2.37
N PRO A 38 -20.91 17.66 -2.31
CA PRO A 38 -20.40 16.83 -3.41
C PRO A 38 -21.25 16.83 -4.68
N HIS A 39 -22.56 16.99 -4.53
CA HIS A 39 -23.47 17.08 -5.67
C HIS A 39 -23.21 18.31 -6.56
N ALA A 40 -22.41 19.27 -6.11
CA ALA A 40 -21.98 20.42 -6.90
C ALA A 40 -20.68 20.17 -7.68
N LEU A 41 -20.03 19.00 -7.55
CA LEU A 41 -18.84 18.65 -8.35
C LEU A 41 -19.08 18.70 -9.86
N PRO A 42 -20.21 18.22 -10.41
CA PRO A 42 -20.51 18.42 -11.83
C PRO A 42 -20.43 19.87 -12.27
N ALA A 43 -20.94 20.81 -11.47
CA ALA A 43 -20.85 22.24 -11.79
C ALA A 43 -19.41 22.77 -11.72
N LEU A 44 -18.59 22.25 -10.79
CA LEU A 44 -17.17 22.58 -10.70
C LEU A 44 -16.40 22.07 -11.94
N TRP A 45 -16.69 20.84 -12.37
CA TRP A 45 -16.10 20.21 -13.55
C TRP A 45 -16.56 20.88 -14.85
N ASP A 46 -17.84 21.24 -14.95
CA ASP A 46 -18.40 22.01 -16.07
C ASP A 46 -17.76 23.40 -16.17
N ALA A 47 -17.37 24.00 -15.03
CA ALA A 47 -16.61 25.23 -14.98
C ALA A 47 -15.12 25.06 -15.31
N GLY A 48 -14.67 23.84 -15.62
CA GLY A 48 -13.35 23.54 -16.15
C GLY A 48 -12.25 23.32 -15.11
N ALA A 49 -12.60 23.11 -13.83
CA ALA A 49 -11.60 22.83 -12.80
C ALA A 49 -11.06 21.40 -12.87
N ASP A 50 -9.78 21.30 -12.53
CA ASP A 50 -9.06 20.04 -12.42
C ASP A 50 -9.17 19.48 -10.99
N ASP A 51 -9.39 18.17 -10.87
CA ASP A 51 -9.77 17.47 -9.63
C ASP A 51 -8.64 16.66 -9.00
N HIS A 52 -7.40 17.10 -9.17
CA HIS A 52 -6.25 16.38 -8.63
C HIS A 52 -6.23 16.43 -7.10
N ALA A 53 -6.53 15.28 -6.48
CA ALA A 53 -6.51 15.08 -5.04
C ALA A 53 -7.42 16.06 -4.28
N LEU A 54 -8.71 16.01 -4.64
CA LEU A 54 -9.77 16.75 -3.95
C LEU A 54 -9.83 16.38 -2.47
N ARG A 55 -9.97 17.40 -1.63
CA ARG A 55 -10.17 17.28 -0.19
C ARG A 55 -11.45 17.99 0.21
N TRP A 56 -12.44 17.27 0.73
CA TRP A 56 -13.64 17.90 1.25
C TRP A 56 -13.45 18.51 2.62
N THR A 57 -14.14 19.62 2.82
CA THR A 57 -14.22 20.34 4.09
C THR A 57 -15.64 20.86 4.25
N SER A 58 -16.01 21.24 5.47
CA SER A 58 -17.29 21.91 5.73
C SER A 58 -17.46 23.23 4.99
N ALA A 59 -16.39 23.80 4.43
CA ALA A 59 -16.41 25.06 3.69
C ALA A 59 -16.33 24.86 2.15
N GLY A 60 -16.27 23.63 1.66
CA GLY A 60 -16.12 23.30 0.24
C GLY A 60 -14.94 22.36 -0.03
N VAL A 61 -14.39 22.39 -1.24
CA VAL A 61 -13.33 21.47 -1.67
C VAL A 61 -11.96 22.17 -1.73
N GLU A 62 -10.93 21.55 -1.19
CA GLU A 62 -9.53 21.99 -1.31
C GLU A 62 -8.79 21.14 -2.33
N THR A 63 -7.98 21.76 -3.18
CA THR A 63 -7.20 21.05 -4.23
C THR A 63 -6.05 21.93 -4.74
N VAL A 64 -5.13 21.32 -5.49
CA VAL A 64 -4.08 22.04 -6.23
C VAL A 64 -4.63 22.49 -7.58
N LEU A 65 -4.69 23.80 -7.81
CA LEU A 65 -5.19 24.39 -9.05
C LEU A 65 -4.12 25.26 -9.72
N PRO A 66 -4.05 25.26 -11.06
CA PRO A 66 -3.30 26.28 -11.77
C PRO A 66 -3.95 27.66 -11.56
N HIS A 67 -3.14 28.73 -11.58
CA HIS A 67 -3.64 30.09 -11.35
C HIS A 67 -4.74 30.51 -12.32
N TRP A 68 -4.67 30.12 -13.59
CA TRP A 68 -5.74 30.41 -14.56
C TRP A 68 -7.04 29.67 -14.22
N GLY A 69 -6.97 28.46 -13.64
CA GLY A 69 -8.14 27.70 -13.21
C GLY A 69 -8.86 28.39 -12.05
N ILE A 70 -8.11 29.03 -11.14
CA ILE A 70 -8.68 29.86 -10.06
C ILE A 70 -9.43 31.06 -10.65
N GLU A 71 -8.86 31.74 -11.64
CA GLU A 71 -9.50 32.85 -12.33
C GLU A 71 -10.77 32.39 -13.08
N GLN A 72 -10.70 31.26 -13.77
CA GLN A 72 -11.84 30.66 -14.47
C GLN A 72 -12.97 30.35 -13.50
N LEU A 73 -12.69 29.71 -12.37
CA LEU A 73 -13.70 29.40 -11.36
C LEU A 73 -14.38 30.66 -10.81
N ARG A 74 -13.60 31.72 -10.52
CA ARG A 74 -14.16 33.01 -10.09
C ARG A 74 -15.07 33.64 -11.15
N GLN A 75 -14.72 33.53 -12.43
CA GLN A 75 -15.56 34.00 -13.54
C GLN A 75 -16.87 33.21 -13.66
N HIS A 76 -16.87 31.93 -13.29
CA HIS A 76 -18.08 31.09 -13.22
C HIS A 76 -18.87 31.29 -11.91
N GLY A 77 -18.50 32.27 -11.09
CA GLY A 77 -19.23 32.64 -9.88
C GLY A 77 -18.85 31.86 -8.62
N PHE A 78 -17.81 31.01 -8.67
CA PHE A 78 -17.32 30.32 -7.48
C PHE A 78 -16.47 31.26 -6.61
N THR A 79 -16.67 31.17 -5.29
CA THR A 79 -15.74 31.77 -4.33
C THR A 79 -14.54 30.84 -4.16
N VAL A 80 -13.33 31.37 -4.35
CA VAL A 80 -12.08 30.60 -4.25
C VAL A 80 -11.09 31.31 -3.32
N ASP A 81 -10.71 30.63 -2.24
CA ASP A 81 -9.67 31.06 -1.31
C ASP A 81 -8.33 30.42 -1.70
N VAL A 82 -7.27 31.23 -1.78
CA VAL A 82 -5.91 30.72 -2.00
C VAL A 82 -5.28 30.47 -0.64
N LEU A 83 -5.06 29.19 -0.30
CA LEU A 83 -4.50 28.76 0.99
C LEU A 83 -2.97 28.74 0.96
N LEU A 84 -2.38 28.31 -0.16
CA LEU A 84 -0.95 28.37 -0.43
C LEU A 84 -0.74 28.83 -1.88
N PRO A 85 -0.15 30.00 -2.12
CA PRO A 85 -0.13 30.61 -3.47
C PRO A 85 0.86 29.97 -4.45
N ASP A 86 1.86 29.24 -3.95
CA ASP A 86 2.91 28.63 -4.77
C ASP A 86 3.31 27.25 -4.24
N MET A 87 2.72 26.21 -4.84
CA MET A 87 2.99 24.81 -4.51
C MET A 87 4.42 24.38 -4.89
N ALA A 88 5.00 24.94 -5.94
CA ALA A 88 6.33 24.57 -6.39
C ALA A 88 7.39 25.10 -5.41
N ALA A 89 7.25 26.35 -4.96
CA ALA A 89 8.10 26.94 -3.93
C ALA A 89 7.98 26.19 -2.59
N TYR A 90 6.75 25.87 -2.17
CA TYR A 90 6.51 25.08 -0.97
C TYR A 90 7.19 23.70 -1.04
N SER A 91 7.01 22.99 -2.15
CA SER A 91 7.61 21.66 -2.35
C SER A 91 9.13 21.71 -2.38
N SER A 92 9.71 22.70 -3.07
CA SER A 92 11.16 22.92 -3.12
C SER A 92 11.74 23.18 -1.73
N GLU A 93 11.08 24.04 -0.95
CA GLU A 93 11.53 24.36 0.41
C GLU A 93 11.40 23.15 1.34
N ARG A 94 10.32 22.37 1.22
CA ARG A 94 10.12 21.14 1.96
C ARG A 94 11.24 20.13 1.70
N LEU A 95 11.66 19.96 0.44
CA LEU A 95 12.79 19.11 0.07
C LEU A 95 14.11 19.68 0.61
N ARG A 96 14.34 20.99 0.49
CA ARG A 96 15.55 21.66 0.98
C ARG A 96 15.75 21.51 2.49
N LEU A 97 14.65 21.50 3.25
CA LEU A 97 14.65 21.32 4.71
C LEU A 97 14.69 19.85 5.15
N SER A 98 14.45 18.93 4.23
CA SER A 98 14.38 17.49 4.53
C SER A 98 15.76 16.88 4.71
N THR A 99 15.81 15.71 5.38
CA THR A 99 17.07 14.98 5.58
C THR A 99 17.09 13.74 4.71
N ILE A 100 18.11 13.62 3.86
CA ILE A 100 18.28 12.42 3.02
C ILE A 100 18.50 11.21 3.94
N PRO A 101 17.63 10.18 3.89
CA PRO A 101 17.74 9.03 4.77
C PRO A 101 18.97 8.20 4.38
N SER A 102 19.67 7.70 5.40
CA SER A 102 20.75 6.72 5.19
C SER A 102 20.16 5.35 4.88
N LEU A 103 20.83 4.63 3.97
CA LEU A 103 20.52 3.24 3.70
C LEU A 103 20.94 2.37 4.90
N THR A 104 20.21 1.29 5.09
CA THR A 104 20.43 0.29 6.13
C THR A 104 20.94 -1.00 5.50
N ALA A 105 21.44 -1.94 6.31
CA ALA A 105 21.90 -3.24 5.84
C ALA A 105 20.80 -4.08 5.14
N THR A 106 19.53 -3.74 5.30
CA THR A 106 18.40 -4.41 4.63
C THR A 106 18.00 -3.79 3.31
N ASP A 107 18.57 -2.63 2.95
CA ASP A 107 18.35 -2.03 1.63
C ASP A 107 19.33 -2.59 0.60
N PRO A 108 18.99 -2.54 -0.69
CA PRO A 108 19.93 -2.91 -1.75
C PRO A 108 21.18 -2.06 -1.66
N ARG A 109 22.33 -2.71 -1.73
CA ARG A 109 23.64 -2.11 -1.51
C ARG A 109 23.98 -1.03 -2.54
N HIS A 110 23.53 -1.21 -3.78
CA HIS A 110 23.86 -0.30 -4.90
C HIS A 110 22.76 0.72 -5.20
N PHE A 111 21.60 0.62 -4.54
CA PHE A 111 20.56 1.64 -4.61
C PHE A 111 21.11 2.96 -4.06
N ARG A 112 20.77 4.08 -4.69
CA ARG A 112 21.11 5.43 -4.23
C ARG A 112 19.95 6.37 -4.54
N LEU A 113 19.68 7.35 -3.69
CA LEU A 113 18.73 8.41 -4.01
C LEU A 113 19.34 9.38 -5.03
N GLY A 114 18.48 10.07 -5.79
CA GLY A 114 18.92 11.01 -6.83
C GLY A 114 19.24 12.41 -6.30
N SER A 115 19.85 13.24 -7.15
CA SER A 115 20.31 14.59 -6.74
C SER A 115 19.22 15.66 -6.72
N MET A 116 18.03 15.39 -7.28
CA MET A 116 16.92 16.34 -7.32
C MET A 116 16.06 16.20 -6.06
N GLY A 117 16.61 16.62 -4.91
CA GLY A 117 15.92 16.54 -3.61
C GLY A 117 15.72 15.09 -3.12
N GLY A 118 16.56 14.16 -3.55
CA GLY A 118 16.41 12.71 -3.29
C GLY A 118 15.73 11.95 -4.43
N PHE A 119 15.11 12.63 -5.39
CA PHE A 119 14.60 12.04 -6.63
C PHE A 119 15.64 12.10 -7.75
N TYR A 120 15.53 11.20 -8.72
CA TYR A 120 16.46 11.14 -9.85
C TYR A 120 16.19 12.23 -10.88
N ARG A 121 17.25 12.83 -11.42
CA ARG A 121 17.18 13.53 -12.70
C ARG A 121 16.97 12.54 -13.85
N LEU A 122 16.53 13.01 -15.00
CA LEU A 122 16.34 12.16 -16.19
C LEU A 122 17.61 11.38 -16.54
N GLU A 123 18.75 12.06 -16.50
CA GLU A 123 20.06 11.47 -16.78
C GLU A 123 20.46 10.43 -15.70
N GLU A 124 20.12 10.69 -14.44
CA GLU A 124 20.40 9.77 -13.33
C GLU A 124 19.55 8.50 -13.43
N ILE A 125 18.32 8.58 -13.95
CA ILE A 125 17.51 7.39 -14.25
C ILE A 125 18.23 6.53 -15.28
N GLU A 126 18.70 7.11 -16.39
CA GLU A 126 19.45 6.37 -17.41
C GLU A 126 20.75 5.76 -16.83
N GLU A 127 21.48 6.52 -16.01
CA GLU A 127 22.67 6.02 -15.30
C GLU A 127 22.36 4.85 -14.37
N GLU A 128 21.25 4.86 -13.62
CA GLU A 128 20.89 3.75 -12.73
C GLU A 128 20.65 2.45 -13.51
N PHE A 129 19.95 2.53 -14.64
CA PHE A 129 19.71 1.36 -15.47
C PHE A 129 21.00 0.88 -16.16
N ALA A 130 21.85 1.80 -16.61
CA ALA A 130 23.18 1.46 -17.14
C ALA A 130 24.06 0.78 -16.08
N ARG A 131 23.99 1.24 -14.81
CA ARG A 131 24.66 0.57 -13.69
C ARG A 131 24.11 -0.84 -13.48
N MET A 132 22.79 -1.03 -13.47
CA MET A 132 22.22 -2.38 -13.36
C MET A 132 22.72 -3.31 -14.47
N GLN A 133 22.82 -2.81 -15.71
CA GLN A 133 23.40 -3.56 -16.83
C GLN A 133 24.88 -3.88 -16.63
N GLN A 134 25.67 -2.93 -16.09
CA GLN A 134 27.08 -3.15 -15.81
C GLN A 134 27.29 -4.24 -14.74
N PHE A 135 26.51 -4.20 -13.66
CA PHE A 135 26.62 -5.16 -12.56
C PHE A 135 25.99 -6.52 -12.91
N PHE A 136 24.94 -6.53 -13.73
CA PHE A 136 24.16 -7.72 -14.06
C PHE A 136 23.90 -7.86 -15.58
N PRO A 137 24.95 -7.92 -16.42
CA PRO A 137 24.80 -7.87 -17.88
C PRO A 137 24.04 -9.05 -18.48
N ALA A 138 24.03 -10.20 -17.78
CA ALA A 138 23.25 -11.37 -18.19
C ALA A 138 21.75 -11.21 -17.89
N ALA A 139 21.38 -10.35 -16.95
CA ALA A 139 20.00 -10.20 -16.48
C ALA A 139 19.30 -8.97 -17.07
N VAL A 140 20.03 -7.99 -17.59
CA VAL A 140 19.47 -6.68 -17.97
C VAL A 140 19.85 -6.33 -19.40
N ALA A 141 18.85 -6.10 -20.25
CA ALA A 141 18.99 -5.71 -21.66
C ALA A 141 18.25 -4.40 -21.96
N GLY A 142 18.61 -3.76 -23.08
CA GLY A 142 18.15 -2.43 -23.49
C GLY A 142 19.26 -1.37 -23.45
N PRO A 143 18.94 -0.07 -23.48
CA PRO A 143 17.61 0.47 -23.70
C PRO A 143 17.09 0.12 -25.10
N ASP A 144 15.85 -0.36 -25.18
CA ASP A 144 15.11 -0.48 -26.43
C ASP A 144 14.37 0.84 -26.68
N THR A 145 14.65 1.54 -27.78
CA THR A 145 13.92 2.76 -28.14
C THR A 145 12.51 2.41 -28.64
N LEU A 146 11.49 2.76 -27.87
CA LEU A 146 10.08 2.49 -28.17
C LEU A 146 9.46 3.55 -29.07
N GLY A 147 10.00 4.76 -29.02
CA GLY A 147 9.55 5.91 -29.78
C GLY A 147 10.27 7.16 -29.30
N PHE A 148 9.77 8.31 -29.75
CA PHE A 148 10.26 9.61 -29.35
C PHE A 148 9.09 10.44 -28.86
N SER A 149 9.31 11.27 -27.85
CA SER A 149 8.33 12.23 -27.35
C SER A 149 8.09 13.37 -28.34
N VAL A 150 7.17 14.27 -28.00
CA VAL A 150 6.88 15.47 -28.81
C VAL A 150 8.13 16.30 -29.12
N GLU A 151 9.01 16.51 -28.14
CA GLU A 151 10.25 17.28 -28.28
C GLU A 151 11.45 16.42 -28.73
N GLY A 152 11.20 15.16 -29.12
CA GLY A 152 12.20 14.28 -29.73
C GLY A 152 13.11 13.54 -28.74
N ARG A 153 12.77 13.50 -27.45
CA ARG A 153 13.50 12.67 -26.47
C ARG A 153 13.13 11.20 -26.63
N PRO A 154 14.09 10.27 -26.54
CA PRO A 154 13.78 8.85 -26.67
C PRO A 154 12.93 8.38 -25.49
N ILE A 155 11.91 7.58 -25.79
CA ILE A 155 11.16 6.82 -24.80
C ILE A 155 11.74 5.42 -24.82
N VAL A 156 12.36 5.02 -23.73
CA VAL A 156 13.17 3.80 -23.66
C VAL A 156 12.57 2.77 -22.72
N GLY A 157 12.73 1.50 -23.07
CA GLY A 157 12.38 0.36 -22.25
C GLY A 157 13.59 -0.50 -21.91
N TYR A 158 13.53 -1.17 -20.77
CA TYR A 158 14.57 -2.10 -20.31
C TYR A 158 13.94 -3.45 -19.97
N ARG A 159 14.68 -4.53 -20.25
CA ARG A 159 14.23 -5.90 -20.02
C ARG A 159 15.08 -6.53 -18.92
N PHE A 160 14.42 -7.13 -17.94
CA PHE A 160 15.06 -7.84 -16.83
C PHE A 160 14.63 -9.30 -16.85
N THR A 161 15.56 -10.19 -17.17
CA THR A 161 15.35 -11.64 -17.24
C THR A 161 16.68 -12.39 -17.35
N LEU A 162 16.73 -13.61 -16.83
CA LEU A 162 17.80 -14.59 -17.01
C LEU A 162 17.34 -15.77 -17.90
N GLY A 163 16.15 -15.67 -18.52
CA GLY A 163 15.64 -16.73 -19.39
C GLY A 163 16.18 -16.62 -20.82
N ASP A 164 16.49 -17.76 -21.44
CA ASP A 164 17.15 -17.84 -22.75
C ASP A 164 16.24 -17.42 -23.92
N THR A 165 14.91 -17.47 -23.74
CA THR A 165 13.91 -17.05 -24.73
C THR A 165 12.93 -16.04 -24.10
N PRO A 166 13.36 -14.79 -23.84
CA PRO A 166 12.58 -13.79 -23.13
C PRO A 166 11.17 -13.56 -23.70
N GLU A 167 11.04 -13.58 -25.02
CA GLU A 167 9.80 -13.29 -25.75
C GLU A 167 8.71 -14.36 -25.53
N ALA A 168 9.10 -15.56 -25.08
CA ALA A 168 8.19 -16.65 -24.74
C ALA A 168 7.77 -16.64 -23.24
N LEU A 169 8.42 -15.83 -22.41
CA LEU A 169 8.15 -15.79 -20.97
C LEU A 169 6.89 -14.95 -20.67
N PRO A 170 6.12 -15.31 -19.63
CA PRO A 170 5.10 -14.43 -19.09
C PRO A 170 5.70 -13.07 -18.70
N ALA A 171 5.24 -12.02 -19.38
CA ALA A 171 5.80 -10.68 -19.24
C ALA A 171 5.00 -9.82 -18.26
N VAL A 172 5.70 -8.96 -17.51
CA VAL A 172 5.12 -7.92 -16.66
C VAL A 172 5.62 -6.57 -17.11
N LEU A 173 4.70 -5.63 -17.34
CA LEU A 173 5.04 -4.25 -17.66
C LEU A 173 5.05 -3.42 -16.37
N TYR A 174 6.12 -2.66 -16.15
CA TYR A 174 6.18 -1.61 -15.13
C TYR A 174 6.42 -0.28 -15.83
N THR A 175 5.63 0.73 -15.51
CA THR A 175 5.84 2.09 -16.02
C THR A 175 5.86 3.09 -14.89
N ALA A 176 6.52 4.22 -15.10
CA ALA A 176 6.44 5.38 -14.22
C ALA A 176 6.48 6.68 -15.03
N LEU A 177 6.17 7.79 -14.35
CA LEU A 177 6.21 9.13 -14.93
C LEU A 177 5.35 9.27 -16.19
N HIS A 178 4.14 8.69 -16.18
CA HIS A 178 3.06 9.14 -17.07
C HIS A 178 2.75 10.62 -16.81
N HIS A 179 2.69 11.01 -15.53
CA HIS A 179 2.65 12.41 -15.11
C HIS A 179 4.03 12.86 -14.65
N ALA A 180 4.46 14.03 -15.11
CA ALA A 180 5.81 14.54 -14.91
C ALA A 180 6.11 14.99 -13.47
N ARG A 181 5.11 15.21 -12.62
CA ARG A 181 5.30 15.66 -11.23
C ARG A 181 5.37 14.51 -10.22
N GLU A 182 5.41 13.25 -10.67
CA GLU A 182 5.24 12.06 -9.81
C GLU A 182 6.51 11.17 -9.74
N PRO A 183 7.69 11.70 -9.38
CA PRO A 183 8.95 10.96 -9.43
C PRO A 183 9.07 9.83 -8.39
N GLY A 184 8.21 9.80 -7.36
CA GLY A 184 8.20 8.71 -6.38
C GLY A 184 7.94 7.33 -7.00
N GLY A 185 7.22 7.28 -8.12
CA GLY A 185 6.97 6.06 -8.87
C GLY A 185 8.26 5.42 -9.41
N VAL A 186 9.10 6.20 -10.10
CA VAL A 186 10.35 5.67 -10.67
C VAL A 186 11.34 5.27 -9.58
N THR A 187 11.42 6.02 -8.47
CA THR A 187 12.29 5.65 -7.35
C THR A 187 11.90 4.31 -6.73
N THR A 188 10.59 4.05 -6.61
CA THR A 188 10.07 2.76 -6.12
C THR A 188 10.45 1.60 -7.05
N LEU A 189 10.39 1.80 -8.36
CA LEU A 189 10.81 0.80 -9.35
C LEU A 189 12.31 0.52 -9.28
N VAL A 190 13.15 1.56 -9.21
CA VAL A 190 14.61 1.40 -9.11
C VAL A 190 14.99 0.62 -7.84
N TYR A 191 14.35 0.90 -6.70
CA TYR A 191 14.57 0.14 -5.47
C TYR A 191 14.19 -1.34 -5.62
N PHE A 192 13.04 -1.63 -6.23
CA PHE A 192 12.60 -3.00 -6.50
C PHE A 192 13.60 -3.75 -7.38
N LEU A 193 14.08 -3.14 -8.46
CA LEU A 193 14.99 -3.76 -9.41
C LEU A 193 16.35 -4.07 -8.78
N TRP A 194 16.94 -3.12 -8.04
CA TRP A 194 18.16 -3.40 -7.27
C TRP A 194 17.95 -4.50 -6.24
N SER A 195 16.82 -4.48 -5.52
CA SER A 195 16.46 -5.54 -4.55
C SER A 195 16.42 -6.91 -5.21
N LEU A 196 15.76 -7.02 -6.36
CA LEU A 196 15.60 -8.28 -7.09
C LEU A 196 16.94 -8.81 -7.62
N LEU A 197 17.73 -7.94 -8.28
CA LEU A 197 18.99 -8.31 -8.90
C LEU A 197 20.04 -8.74 -7.85
N GLU A 198 20.17 -7.99 -6.76
CA GLU A 198 21.13 -8.32 -5.69
C GLU A 198 20.74 -9.57 -4.90
N ARG A 199 19.44 -9.78 -4.67
CA ARG A 199 18.94 -11.04 -4.09
C ARG A 199 19.27 -12.22 -5.00
N ALA A 200 19.02 -12.10 -6.30
CA ALA A 200 19.36 -13.15 -7.26
C ALA A 200 20.87 -13.44 -7.28
N ALA A 201 21.71 -12.40 -7.25
CA ALA A 201 23.16 -12.53 -7.24
C ALA A 201 23.72 -13.18 -5.97
N THR A 202 22.97 -13.13 -4.86
CA THR A 202 23.32 -13.80 -3.60
C THR A 202 22.67 -15.17 -3.44
N GLY A 203 21.98 -15.66 -4.48
CA GLY A 203 21.42 -17.01 -4.52
C GLY A 203 20.01 -17.14 -3.96
N ASP A 204 19.27 -16.04 -3.78
CA ASP A 204 17.86 -16.08 -3.40
C ASP A 204 17.03 -16.80 -4.48
N GLU A 205 16.42 -17.94 -4.09
CA GLU A 205 15.68 -18.82 -5.01
C GLU A 205 14.47 -18.14 -5.64
N GLU A 206 13.78 -17.27 -4.89
CA GLU A 206 12.60 -16.55 -5.39
C GLU A 206 13.02 -15.52 -6.45
N ALA A 207 14.04 -14.73 -6.17
CA ALA A 207 14.56 -13.74 -7.10
C ALA A 207 15.12 -14.40 -8.38
N LEU A 208 15.86 -15.50 -8.24
CA LEU A 208 16.35 -16.30 -9.37
C LEU A 208 15.21 -16.88 -10.20
N TYR A 209 14.17 -17.44 -9.56
CA TYR A 209 13.00 -17.96 -10.27
C TYR A 209 12.30 -16.86 -11.04
N LEU A 210 12.07 -15.70 -10.43
CA LEU A 210 11.42 -14.58 -11.11
C LEU A 210 12.23 -14.14 -12.33
N LEU A 211 13.54 -13.95 -12.21
CA LEU A 211 14.36 -13.55 -13.36
C LEU A 211 14.41 -14.65 -14.45
N ARG A 212 14.47 -15.94 -14.09
CA ARG A 212 14.54 -17.03 -15.08
C ARG A 212 13.23 -17.31 -15.81
N HIS A 213 12.09 -17.05 -15.15
CA HIS A 213 10.78 -17.47 -15.64
C HIS A 213 9.82 -16.30 -15.92
N ARG A 214 10.29 -15.06 -15.82
CA ARG A 214 9.53 -13.86 -16.18
C ARG A 214 10.37 -12.96 -17.06
N LEU A 215 9.68 -12.18 -17.88
CA LEU A 215 10.23 -11.00 -18.51
C LEU A 215 9.66 -9.77 -17.78
N LEU A 216 10.48 -9.08 -16.99
CA LEU A 216 10.06 -7.79 -16.43
C LEU A 216 10.49 -6.70 -17.40
N TYR A 217 9.52 -6.03 -18.01
CA TYR A 217 9.73 -4.95 -18.95
C TYR A 217 9.43 -3.62 -18.25
N VAL A 218 10.41 -2.70 -18.24
CA VAL A 218 10.31 -1.46 -17.47
C VAL A 218 10.45 -0.26 -18.41
N VAL A 219 9.47 0.63 -18.39
CA VAL A 219 9.53 1.96 -19.04
C VAL A 219 9.59 3.01 -17.93
N PRO A 220 10.80 3.44 -17.51
CA PRO A 220 10.95 4.26 -16.32
C PRO A 220 10.41 5.69 -16.50
N VAL A 221 10.35 6.18 -17.74
CA VAL A 221 9.88 7.53 -18.05
C VAL A 221 8.99 7.51 -19.30
N VAL A 222 7.67 7.54 -19.10
CA VAL A 222 6.72 7.65 -20.21
C VAL A 222 6.64 9.07 -20.75
N ASN A 223 6.77 10.08 -19.90
CA ASN A 223 6.71 11.50 -20.24
C ASN A 223 8.07 12.22 -20.05
N PRO A 224 9.08 11.97 -20.91
CA PRO A 224 10.41 12.55 -20.73
C PRO A 224 10.41 14.08 -20.91
N ASP A 225 9.53 14.64 -21.75
CA ASP A 225 9.49 16.08 -21.99
C ASP A 225 8.91 16.86 -20.81
N GLY A 226 7.79 16.38 -20.25
CA GLY A 226 7.20 16.99 -19.06
C GLY A 226 8.15 16.89 -17.87
N TYR A 227 8.84 15.75 -17.73
CA TYR A 227 9.80 15.55 -16.65
C TYR A 227 11.02 16.49 -16.78
N ALA A 228 11.59 16.59 -17.98
CA ALA A 228 12.68 17.51 -18.27
C ALA A 228 12.28 18.97 -18.02
N PHE A 229 11.02 19.34 -18.31
CA PHE A 229 10.49 20.67 -18.01
C PHE A 229 10.49 20.96 -16.50
N ASN A 230 10.00 20.02 -15.67
CA ASN A 230 10.05 20.14 -14.21
C ASN A 230 11.50 20.24 -13.68
N GLN A 231 12.40 19.39 -14.20
CA GLN A 231 13.83 19.42 -13.83
C GLN A 231 14.49 20.77 -14.19
N ALA A 232 14.16 21.34 -15.35
CA ALA A 232 14.71 22.62 -15.78
C ALA A 232 14.17 23.80 -14.96
N SER A 233 12.88 23.77 -14.60
CA SER A 233 12.26 24.86 -13.83
C SER A 233 12.56 24.77 -12.33
N ARG A 234 12.76 23.56 -11.80
CA ARG A 234 13.04 23.27 -10.39
C ARG A 234 14.17 22.24 -10.27
N PRO A 235 15.44 22.66 -10.45
CA PRO A 235 16.58 21.73 -10.47
C PRO A 235 16.83 20.99 -9.16
N GLU A 236 16.32 21.50 -8.04
CA GLU A 236 16.39 20.85 -6.72
C GLU A 236 15.13 20.03 -6.37
N GLY A 237 14.18 19.93 -7.31
CA GLY A 237 12.89 19.24 -7.14
C GLY A 237 11.73 20.19 -6.80
N GLY A 238 10.50 19.67 -6.87
CA GLY A 238 9.28 20.45 -6.58
C GLY A 238 8.52 20.95 -7.81
N GLY A 239 8.88 20.51 -9.03
CA GLY A 239 8.17 20.88 -10.26
C GLY A 239 6.74 20.34 -10.30
N MET A 240 5.79 21.19 -10.72
CA MET A 240 4.35 20.88 -10.64
C MET A 240 3.70 20.58 -12.00
N TRP A 241 4.46 20.60 -13.09
CA TRP A 241 3.95 20.27 -14.42
C TRP A 241 3.53 18.80 -14.50
N ARG A 242 2.34 18.53 -15.06
CA ARG A 242 1.75 17.18 -15.13
C ARG A 242 1.86 16.56 -16.52
N LYS A 243 1.38 17.28 -17.53
CA LYS A 243 1.12 16.80 -18.91
C LYS A 243 2.41 16.56 -19.71
N ASN A 244 2.30 16.08 -20.95
CA ASN A 244 3.43 16.16 -21.89
C ASN A 244 3.68 17.62 -22.35
N ARG A 245 4.49 17.82 -23.41
CA ARG A 245 4.85 19.15 -23.91
C ARG A 245 4.33 19.47 -25.32
N ARG A 246 3.26 18.81 -25.78
CA ARG A 246 2.57 19.14 -27.04
C ARG A 246 2.22 20.62 -27.13
N ARG A 247 2.60 21.31 -28.20
CA ARG A 247 2.06 22.65 -28.49
C ARG A 247 0.67 22.52 -29.14
N ASN A 248 -0.37 22.94 -28.45
CA ASN A 248 -1.76 22.85 -28.92
C ASN A 248 -2.10 24.00 -29.88
N ALA A 249 -3.25 23.88 -30.58
CA ALA A 249 -3.68 24.88 -31.57
C ALA A 249 -3.92 26.27 -30.96
N ASP A 250 -4.36 26.33 -29.70
CA ASP A 250 -4.55 27.56 -28.93
C ASP A 250 -3.26 28.10 -28.29
N SER A 251 -2.11 27.51 -28.64
CA SER A 251 -0.79 27.77 -28.06
C SER A 251 -0.62 27.41 -26.58
N SER A 252 -1.60 26.74 -25.95
CA SER A 252 -1.37 26.04 -24.67
C SER A 252 -0.43 24.84 -24.88
N PHE A 253 0.04 24.26 -23.77
CA PHE A 253 0.93 23.12 -23.81
C PHE A 253 0.37 21.90 -23.08
N GLY A 254 0.64 20.74 -23.65
CA GLY A 254 0.48 19.45 -23.04
C GLY A 254 -0.88 18.80 -23.21
N VAL A 255 -0.85 17.47 -23.23
CA VAL A 255 -1.96 16.53 -23.09
C VAL A 255 -1.67 15.63 -21.89
N ASP A 256 -2.70 15.31 -21.11
CA ASP A 256 -2.60 14.32 -20.05
C ASP A 256 -2.50 12.92 -20.67
N LEU A 257 -1.32 12.30 -20.54
CA LEU A 257 -1.07 10.99 -21.13
C LEU A 257 -2.01 9.93 -20.55
N ASN A 258 -2.38 10.01 -19.25
CA ASN A 258 -3.30 9.06 -18.63
C ASN A 258 -4.78 9.49 -18.76
N ARG A 259 -5.08 10.33 -19.75
CA ARG A 259 -6.43 10.57 -20.31
C ARG A 259 -6.50 10.33 -21.82
N ASN A 260 -5.38 9.92 -22.43
CA ASN A 260 -5.22 9.84 -23.88
C ASN A 260 -5.33 8.40 -24.41
N TYR A 261 -5.56 7.40 -23.58
CA TYR A 261 -5.71 6.01 -24.02
C TYR A 261 -7.10 5.77 -24.63
N GLY A 262 -7.13 4.94 -25.68
CA GLY A 262 -8.36 4.53 -26.34
C GLY A 262 -8.99 3.26 -25.76
N PRO A 263 -9.90 2.59 -26.51
CA PRO A 263 -10.56 3.08 -27.72
C PRO A 263 -11.41 4.33 -27.45
N ALA A 264 -12.01 4.92 -28.49
CA ALA A 264 -12.84 6.13 -28.37
C ALA A 264 -13.93 6.01 -27.29
N THR A 265 -14.49 4.81 -27.10
CA THR A 265 -15.51 4.55 -26.06
C THR A 265 -14.99 4.67 -24.62
N PHE A 266 -13.69 4.50 -24.39
CA PHE A 266 -13.05 4.77 -23.10
C PHE A 266 -12.53 6.19 -23.01
N TRP A 267 -11.95 6.70 -24.09
CA TRP A 267 -11.41 8.05 -24.15
C TRP A 267 -12.49 9.14 -24.00
N ASP A 268 -13.68 8.90 -24.58
CA ASP A 268 -14.82 9.82 -24.59
C ASP A 268 -16.01 9.28 -23.76
N ALA A 269 -15.75 8.39 -22.80
CA ALA A 269 -16.80 7.81 -21.96
C ALA A 269 -17.65 8.90 -21.27
N PRO A 270 -18.98 8.74 -21.12
CA PRO A 270 -19.86 9.80 -20.60
C PRO A 270 -19.87 9.88 -19.06
N ASN A 271 -18.73 9.67 -18.40
CA ASN A 271 -18.56 9.59 -16.95
C ASN A 271 -17.66 10.72 -16.36
N GLN A 272 -17.38 11.76 -17.16
CA GLN A 272 -16.52 12.89 -16.77
C GLN A 272 -15.06 12.47 -16.50
N GLY A 273 -14.31 13.19 -15.66
CA GLY A 273 -12.92 12.82 -15.31
C GLY A 273 -11.83 13.18 -16.31
N SER A 274 -12.16 13.91 -17.38
CA SER A 274 -11.20 14.50 -18.32
C SER A 274 -11.81 15.71 -19.04
N SER A 275 -10.97 16.58 -19.59
CA SER A 275 -11.37 17.85 -20.21
C SER A 275 -11.07 17.89 -21.70
N THR A 276 -11.89 18.62 -22.45
CA THR A 276 -11.62 19.02 -23.85
C THR A 276 -10.92 20.38 -23.96
N ASN A 277 -10.77 21.11 -22.85
CA ASN A 277 -10.06 22.38 -22.81
C ASN A 277 -8.54 22.13 -22.82
N PRO A 278 -7.78 22.58 -23.85
CA PRO A 278 -6.34 22.36 -23.94
C PRO A 278 -5.52 22.89 -22.76
N ARG A 279 -6.05 23.85 -21.98
CA ARG A 279 -5.40 24.40 -20.79
C ARG A 279 -5.52 23.52 -19.54
N SER A 280 -6.54 22.69 -19.44
CA SER A 280 -6.79 21.80 -18.29
C SER A 280 -5.63 20.81 -18.07
N ASP A 281 -5.29 20.53 -16.81
CA ASP A 281 -4.31 19.50 -16.43
C ASP A 281 -4.78 18.09 -16.85
N VAL A 282 -6.09 17.87 -16.98
CA VAL A 282 -6.71 16.61 -17.46
C VAL A 282 -7.17 16.69 -18.91
N TYR A 283 -6.56 17.56 -19.73
CA TYR A 283 -6.86 17.63 -21.16
C TYR A 283 -6.57 16.29 -21.85
N ARG A 284 -7.61 15.65 -22.39
CA ARG A 284 -7.53 14.31 -23.00
C ARG A 284 -6.87 14.25 -24.38
N GLY A 285 -6.54 15.40 -24.97
CA GLY A 285 -6.01 15.51 -26.32
C GLY A 285 -7.11 15.63 -27.38
N PRO A 286 -6.75 15.67 -28.68
CA PRO A 286 -7.72 15.76 -29.78
C PRO A 286 -8.36 14.42 -30.19
N ALA A 287 -7.76 13.28 -29.82
CA ALA A 287 -8.21 11.92 -30.16
C ALA A 287 -7.53 10.89 -29.23
N PRO A 288 -8.06 9.66 -29.09
CA PRO A 288 -7.32 8.59 -28.41
C PRO A 288 -5.99 8.32 -29.13
N PHE A 289 -4.93 8.11 -28.35
CA PHE A 289 -3.56 7.90 -28.84
C PHE A 289 -3.07 9.01 -29.78
N SER A 290 -3.45 10.26 -29.52
CA SER A 290 -2.97 11.42 -30.30
C SER A 290 -1.53 11.82 -29.96
N GLU A 291 -1.01 11.34 -28.83
CA GLU A 291 0.31 11.67 -28.33
C GLU A 291 1.34 10.59 -28.69
N PRO A 292 2.55 10.96 -29.14
CA PRO A 292 3.57 9.98 -29.52
C PRO A 292 4.03 9.13 -28.31
N GLU A 293 3.94 9.66 -27.08
CA GLU A 293 4.23 8.92 -25.86
C GLU A 293 3.25 7.77 -25.63
N THR A 294 1.93 8.03 -25.72
CA THR A 294 0.93 6.97 -25.57
C THR A 294 0.94 6.00 -26.74
N GLN A 295 1.27 6.45 -27.96
CA GLN A 295 1.49 5.56 -29.11
C GLN A 295 2.71 4.64 -28.93
N ALA A 296 3.75 5.07 -28.22
CA ALA A 296 4.89 4.21 -27.90
C ALA A 296 4.47 3.06 -26.96
N ILE A 297 3.73 3.37 -25.89
CA ILE A 297 3.17 2.36 -24.98
C ILE A 297 2.16 1.46 -25.69
N GLN A 298 1.33 2.05 -26.56
CA GLN A 298 0.36 1.30 -27.35
C GLN A 298 1.04 0.22 -28.21
N ARG A 299 2.05 0.62 -28.99
CA ARG A 299 2.83 -0.29 -29.83
C ARG A 299 3.56 -1.35 -29.00
N LEU A 300 4.08 -0.98 -27.83
CA LEU A 300 4.70 -1.94 -26.92
C LEU A 300 3.70 -3.02 -26.49
N CYS A 301 2.51 -2.65 -26.01
CA CYS A 301 1.49 -3.62 -25.59
C CYS A 301 0.87 -4.44 -26.73
N LEU A 302 0.90 -3.93 -27.97
CA LEU A 302 0.50 -4.70 -29.16
C LEU A 302 1.55 -5.75 -29.54
N ASN A 303 2.83 -5.47 -29.30
CA ASN A 303 3.94 -6.34 -29.71
C ASN A 303 4.36 -7.34 -28.62
N TYR A 304 3.98 -7.11 -27.36
CA TYR A 304 4.32 -7.98 -26.23
C TYR A 304 3.07 -8.46 -25.48
N PRO A 305 2.93 -9.77 -25.22
CA PRO A 305 1.79 -10.32 -24.51
C PRO A 305 1.95 -10.17 -22.99
N PHE A 306 1.88 -8.93 -22.49
CA PHE A 306 1.92 -8.68 -21.06
C PHE A 306 0.77 -9.37 -20.34
N ARG A 307 1.08 -9.96 -19.20
CA ARG A 307 0.14 -10.68 -18.34
C ARG A 307 -0.35 -9.78 -17.21
N ILE A 308 0.56 -8.96 -16.68
CA ILE A 308 0.32 -7.96 -15.64
C ILE A 308 0.95 -6.64 -16.10
N ALA A 309 0.31 -5.51 -15.78
CA ALA A 309 0.91 -4.18 -15.89
C ALA A 309 0.76 -3.42 -14.57
N VAL A 310 1.80 -2.71 -14.16
CA VAL A 310 1.85 -1.85 -12.98
C VAL A 310 2.26 -0.44 -13.41
N ASN A 311 1.30 0.48 -13.42
CA ASN A 311 1.48 1.86 -13.85
C ASN A 311 1.65 2.76 -12.62
N TYR A 312 2.89 3.09 -12.26
CA TYR A 312 3.18 3.85 -11.04
C TYR A 312 2.79 5.33 -11.16
N HIS A 313 2.03 5.77 -10.16
CA HIS A 313 1.61 7.14 -9.93
C HIS A 313 1.89 7.57 -8.48
N THR A 314 1.74 8.86 -8.20
CA THR A 314 1.72 9.41 -6.83
C THR A 314 0.65 10.50 -6.76
N TYR A 315 -0.16 10.60 -5.73
CA TYR A 315 -0.12 9.97 -4.40
C TYR A 315 -1.54 9.56 -3.99
N SER A 316 -1.68 8.80 -2.91
CA SER A 316 -2.86 8.67 -2.01
C SER A 316 -2.90 7.33 -1.23
N ASN A 317 -1.87 6.48 -1.32
CA ASN A 317 -1.84 5.12 -0.79
C ASN A 317 -2.97 4.25 -1.36
N LEU A 318 -3.09 4.25 -2.69
CA LEU A 318 -4.13 3.51 -3.42
C LEU A 318 -3.50 2.43 -4.30
N LEU A 319 -4.24 1.36 -4.52
CA LEU A 319 -4.01 0.40 -5.59
C LEU A 319 -5.29 0.31 -6.43
N ILE A 320 -5.27 0.98 -7.57
CA ILE A 320 -6.42 1.17 -8.44
C ILE A 320 -6.44 0.08 -9.50
N TYR A 321 -7.63 -0.41 -9.84
CA TYR A 321 -7.82 -1.34 -10.95
C TYR A 321 -9.08 -1.02 -11.78
N PRO A 322 -9.18 -1.51 -13.03
CA PRO A 322 -10.34 -1.26 -13.89
C PRO A 322 -11.69 -1.72 -13.33
N TYR A 323 -12.81 -1.15 -13.78
CA TYR A 323 -12.88 -0.08 -14.77
C TYR A 323 -12.99 1.31 -14.13
N SER A 324 -12.37 2.28 -14.79
CA SER A 324 -12.63 3.70 -14.56
C SER A 324 -13.70 4.26 -15.50
N ALA A 325 -13.60 3.94 -16.78
CA ALA A 325 -14.49 4.39 -17.85
C ALA A 325 -15.89 3.75 -17.82
N ARG A 326 -16.10 2.71 -16.99
CA ARG A 326 -17.37 1.97 -16.88
C ARG A 326 -17.75 1.82 -15.40
N ASP A 327 -19.02 2.05 -15.09
CA ASP A 327 -19.54 1.75 -13.76
C ASP A 327 -19.96 0.28 -13.63
N SER A 328 -18.97 -0.60 -13.70
CA SER A 328 -19.15 -2.03 -13.54
C SER A 328 -17.84 -2.69 -13.11
N GLU A 329 -17.94 -3.73 -12.29
CA GLU A 329 -16.80 -4.59 -11.99
C GLU A 329 -16.32 -5.32 -13.25
N THR A 330 -15.04 -5.65 -13.26
CA THR A 330 -14.46 -6.52 -14.29
C THR A 330 -14.88 -7.98 -14.11
N PRO A 331 -14.92 -8.78 -15.19
CA PRO A 331 -15.06 -10.24 -15.08
C PRO A 331 -14.00 -10.88 -14.16
N ASP A 332 -12.80 -10.28 -14.07
CA ASP A 332 -11.70 -10.73 -13.20
C ASP A 332 -11.70 -10.07 -11.81
N SER A 333 -12.79 -9.42 -11.38
CA SER A 333 -12.86 -8.70 -10.09
C SER A 333 -12.51 -9.56 -8.88
N THR A 334 -12.82 -10.86 -8.90
CA THR A 334 -12.40 -11.79 -7.85
C THR A 334 -10.87 -11.91 -7.79
N LEU A 335 -10.21 -12.04 -8.95
CA LEU A 335 -8.75 -12.09 -9.03
C LEU A 335 -8.12 -10.77 -8.56
N TYR A 336 -8.66 -9.61 -8.98
CA TYR A 336 -8.20 -8.31 -8.51
C TYR A 336 -8.26 -8.20 -6.99
N ARG A 337 -9.41 -8.55 -6.38
CA ARG A 337 -9.58 -8.50 -4.93
C ARG A 337 -8.58 -9.42 -4.21
N LEU A 338 -8.41 -10.65 -4.68
CA LEU A 338 -7.45 -11.59 -4.06
C LEU A 338 -6.00 -11.11 -4.20
N PHE A 339 -5.64 -10.54 -5.35
CA PHE A 339 -4.35 -9.90 -5.55
C PHE A 339 -4.17 -8.70 -4.60
N CYS A 340 -5.16 -7.82 -4.50
CA CYS A 340 -5.17 -6.68 -3.57
C CYS A 340 -4.90 -7.12 -2.13
N ALA A 341 -5.60 -8.15 -1.64
CA ALA A 341 -5.46 -8.60 -0.26
C ALA A 341 -4.03 -8.98 0.09
N GLU A 342 -3.33 -9.65 -0.83
CA GLU A 342 -1.92 -10.00 -0.65
C GLU A 342 -0.99 -8.83 -0.90
N ALA A 343 -1.15 -8.13 -2.03
CA ALA A 343 -0.25 -7.06 -2.45
C ALA A 343 -0.24 -5.88 -1.48
N THR A 344 -1.36 -5.62 -0.79
CA THR A 344 -1.49 -4.54 0.19
C THR A 344 -1.42 -5.02 1.64
N ARG A 345 -0.97 -6.26 1.89
CA ARG A 345 -0.91 -6.85 3.23
C ARG A 345 -0.10 -6.03 4.23
N TRP A 346 0.93 -5.32 3.78
CA TRP A 346 1.85 -4.59 4.66
C TRP A 346 1.78 -3.08 4.56
N ASN A 347 1.55 -2.54 3.36
CA ASN A 347 1.40 -1.08 3.18
C ASN A 347 -0.02 -0.59 3.49
N LEU A 348 -1.00 -1.51 3.59
CA LEU A 348 -2.40 -1.22 3.87
C LEU A 348 -3.03 -0.24 2.86
N TYR A 349 -2.58 -0.22 1.61
CA TYR A 349 -3.18 0.64 0.59
C TYR A 349 -4.67 0.30 0.39
N SER A 350 -5.49 1.34 0.18
CA SER A 350 -6.88 1.18 -0.25
C SER A 350 -6.90 0.56 -1.64
N CYS A 351 -7.70 -0.47 -1.89
CA CYS A 351 -7.70 -1.16 -3.17
C CYS A 351 -9.10 -1.19 -3.78
N GLY A 352 -9.26 -0.83 -5.06
CA GLY A 352 -10.59 -0.75 -5.68
C GLY A 352 -10.59 -0.15 -7.07
N ARG A 353 -11.80 0.06 -7.60
CA ARG A 353 -12.01 0.93 -8.77
C ARG A 353 -11.80 2.40 -8.39
N ASP A 354 -11.76 3.27 -9.38
CA ASP A 354 -11.51 4.70 -9.19
C ASP A 354 -12.48 5.37 -8.20
N LEU A 355 -13.79 5.16 -8.30
CA LEU A 355 -14.76 5.72 -7.35
C LEU A 355 -14.50 5.24 -5.91
N GLN A 356 -14.17 3.96 -5.74
CA GLN A 356 -13.89 3.36 -4.43
C GLN A 356 -12.55 3.78 -3.82
N THR A 357 -11.68 4.42 -4.60
CA THR A 357 -10.30 4.74 -4.19
C THR A 357 -10.01 6.23 -4.28
N VAL A 358 -10.12 6.82 -5.47
CA VAL A 358 -9.85 8.24 -5.75
C VAL A 358 -11.09 9.13 -5.53
N GLY A 359 -12.29 8.55 -5.54
CA GLY A 359 -13.54 9.27 -5.29
C GLY A 359 -14.16 9.94 -6.52
N TYR A 360 -13.54 9.83 -7.69
CA TYR A 360 -14.10 10.30 -8.96
C TYR A 360 -13.76 9.34 -10.09
N SER A 361 -14.58 9.37 -11.15
CA SER A 361 -14.33 8.55 -12.33
C SER A 361 -13.29 9.15 -13.25
N ALA A 362 -12.49 8.32 -13.92
CA ALA A 362 -11.57 8.75 -14.96
C ALA A 362 -11.89 8.09 -16.31
N ARG A 363 -11.44 8.72 -17.41
CA ARG A 363 -11.64 8.20 -18.77
C ARG A 363 -10.40 8.36 -19.62
N GLY A 364 -10.19 7.44 -20.55
CA GLY A 364 -8.97 7.34 -21.35
C GLY A 364 -7.71 7.01 -20.53
N VAL A 365 -7.87 6.26 -19.44
CA VAL A 365 -6.76 5.79 -18.60
C VAL A 365 -6.08 4.55 -19.20
N SER A 366 -4.80 4.38 -18.89
CA SER A 366 -3.99 3.25 -19.37
C SER A 366 -4.52 1.89 -18.89
N ASP A 367 -4.93 1.79 -17.62
CA ASP A 367 -5.38 0.52 -17.02
C ASP A 367 -6.59 -0.08 -17.74
N ASP A 368 -7.61 0.73 -18.03
CA ASP A 368 -8.81 0.30 -18.74
C ASP A 368 -8.48 -0.25 -20.12
N TRP A 369 -7.64 0.48 -20.87
CA TRP A 369 -7.21 0.06 -22.20
C TRP A 369 -6.37 -1.21 -22.15
N MET A 370 -5.43 -1.31 -21.20
CA MET A 370 -4.57 -2.49 -21.05
C MET A 370 -5.39 -3.73 -20.68
N TYR A 371 -6.40 -3.59 -19.82
CA TYR A 371 -7.28 -4.67 -19.41
C TYR A 371 -8.23 -5.16 -20.50
N ASP A 372 -8.92 -4.28 -21.21
CA ASP A 372 -9.87 -4.75 -22.23
C ASP A 372 -9.15 -5.33 -23.45
N THR A 373 -9.75 -6.29 -24.14
CA THR A 373 -9.20 -6.82 -25.40
C THR A 373 -9.60 -5.91 -26.55
N THR A 374 -8.64 -5.48 -27.37
CA THR A 374 -8.90 -4.79 -28.64
C THR A 374 -8.29 -5.59 -29.79
N ASP A 375 -8.68 -5.31 -31.04
CA ASP A 375 -8.10 -5.96 -32.22
C ASP A 375 -6.57 -5.90 -32.17
N GLY A 376 -5.92 -7.07 -32.01
CA GLY A 376 -4.48 -7.21 -31.96
C GLY A 376 -3.79 -7.03 -30.60
N LYS A 377 -4.49 -6.63 -29.52
CA LYS A 377 -3.90 -6.48 -28.17
C LYS A 377 -4.43 -7.54 -27.19
N PRO A 378 -3.55 -8.36 -26.58
CA PRO A 378 -3.95 -9.25 -25.49
C PRO A 378 -4.49 -8.49 -24.26
N LYS A 379 -5.37 -9.16 -23.49
CA LYS A 379 -5.78 -8.69 -22.16
C LYS A 379 -4.57 -8.71 -21.22
N THR A 380 -4.36 -7.60 -20.52
CA THR A 380 -3.34 -7.46 -19.46
C THR A 380 -4.02 -7.08 -18.15
N ILE A 381 -3.78 -7.81 -17.05
CA ILE A 381 -4.30 -7.39 -15.73
C ILE A 381 -3.51 -6.15 -15.27
N ALA A 382 -4.12 -4.98 -15.37
CA ALA A 382 -3.47 -3.69 -15.16
C ALA A 382 -3.87 -3.07 -13.81
N LEU A 383 -2.89 -2.43 -13.16
CA LEU A 383 -2.99 -1.91 -11.80
C LEU A 383 -2.24 -0.57 -11.71
N THR A 384 -2.78 0.39 -10.98
CA THR A 384 -2.11 1.67 -10.68
C THR A 384 -1.88 1.82 -9.18
N PRO A 385 -0.63 1.70 -8.69
CA PRO A 385 -0.26 2.14 -7.36
C PRO A 385 -0.13 3.67 -7.31
N GLU A 386 -0.81 4.31 -6.37
CA GLU A 386 -0.66 5.73 -6.02
C GLU A 386 0.17 5.85 -4.73
N VAL A 387 1.47 6.08 -4.87
CA VAL A 387 2.43 5.96 -3.76
C VAL A 387 2.44 7.19 -2.86
N GLY A 388 2.36 6.98 -1.54
CA GLY A 388 2.44 8.02 -0.52
C GLY A 388 1.09 8.59 -0.11
N THR A 389 1.00 9.19 1.08
CA THR A 389 -0.24 9.77 1.61
C THR A 389 -0.58 11.13 0.98
N PRO A 390 -1.80 11.65 1.17
CA PRO A 390 -2.11 13.05 0.86
C PRO A 390 -1.21 14.09 1.57
N LEU A 391 -0.64 13.76 2.73
CA LEU A 391 0.35 14.62 3.40
C LEU A 391 1.72 14.57 2.75
N ASP A 392 2.06 13.45 2.11
CA ASP A 392 3.31 13.29 1.36
C ASP A 392 3.25 14.13 0.08
N GLY A 393 2.11 14.09 -0.64
CA GLY A 393 1.93 14.85 -1.87
C GLY A 393 2.83 14.34 -3.01
N PHE A 394 3.00 15.13 -4.06
CA PHE A 394 3.85 14.80 -5.21
C PHE A 394 5.35 14.79 -4.88
N TRP A 395 5.74 15.63 -3.93
CA TRP A 395 7.13 15.83 -3.50
C TRP A 395 7.24 15.68 -1.98
N PRO A 396 7.23 14.45 -1.47
CA PRO A 396 7.39 14.21 -0.04
C PRO A 396 8.80 14.61 0.45
N PRO A 397 8.98 14.82 1.77
CA PRO A 397 10.29 15.01 2.37
C PRO A 397 11.20 13.84 2.04
N ALA A 398 12.52 14.09 1.88
CA ALA A 398 13.47 13.06 1.49
C ALA A 398 13.44 11.82 2.43
N GLU A 399 13.19 12.00 3.72
CA GLU A 399 13.08 10.89 4.69
C GLU A 399 11.95 9.89 4.38
N ARG A 400 10.93 10.29 3.60
CA ARG A 400 9.80 9.43 3.23
C ARG A 400 10.03 8.63 1.96
N ILE A 401 10.94 9.09 1.08
CA ILE A 401 11.20 8.45 -0.23
C ILE A 401 11.57 6.97 -0.06
N LEU A 402 12.49 6.67 0.85
CA LEU A 402 12.93 5.30 1.09
C LEU A 402 11.84 4.43 1.72
N SER A 403 11.00 4.98 2.60
CA SER A 403 9.86 4.23 3.15
C SER A 403 8.85 3.85 2.08
N HIS A 404 8.55 4.76 1.15
CA HIS A 404 7.67 4.50 0.01
C HIS A 404 8.21 3.40 -0.91
N ALA A 405 9.51 3.43 -1.18
CA ALA A 405 10.18 2.40 -1.98
C ALA A 405 10.11 1.02 -1.30
N ARG A 406 10.39 0.96 0.02
CA ARG A 406 10.35 -0.28 0.82
C ARG A 406 8.95 -0.89 0.88
N GLU A 407 7.93 -0.09 1.18
CA GLU A 407 6.57 -0.60 1.38
C GLU A 407 5.92 -1.13 0.08
N ASN A 408 6.41 -0.71 -1.08
CA ASN A 408 5.94 -1.16 -2.39
C ASN A 408 6.75 -2.33 -2.99
N LEU A 409 7.88 -2.72 -2.37
CA LEU A 409 8.69 -3.86 -2.83
C LEU A 409 7.86 -5.15 -2.95
N TRP A 410 6.98 -5.39 -1.98
CA TRP A 410 6.14 -6.58 -1.96
C TRP A 410 5.15 -6.65 -3.11
N LEU A 411 4.48 -5.53 -3.40
CA LEU A 411 3.54 -5.42 -4.50
C LEU A 411 4.23 -5.78 -5.82
N ASN A 412 5.43 -5.23 -6.05
CA ASN A 412 6.19 -5.52 -7.26
C ASN A 412 6.57 -7.00 -7.38
N LEU A 413 6.99 -7.63 -6.28
CA LEU A 413 7.27 -9.07 -6.25
C LEU A 413 6.00 -9.90 -6.52
N GLN A 414 4.84 -9.52 -5.96
CA GLN A 414 3.58 -10.21 -6.24
C GLN A 414 3.16 -10.06 -7.70
N ALA A 415 3.30 -8.87 -8.29
CA ALA A 415 3.02 -8.64 -9.70
C ALA A 415 3.90 -9.54 -10.61
N ALA A 416 5.20 -9.61 -10.32
CA ALA A 416 6.15 -10.49 -11.02
C ALA A 416 5.75 -11.97 -10.93
N TRP A 417 5.38 -12.45 -9.74
CA TRP A 417 4.90 -13.81 -9.55
C TRP A 417 3.60 -14.07 -10.32
N SER A 418 2.63 -13.16 -10.19
CA SER A 418 1.26 -13.28 -10.68
C SER A 418 1.11 -13.19 -12.19
N ALA A 419 2.17 -12.90 -12.96
CA ALA A 419 2.17 -13.13 -14.40
C ALA A 419 1.93 -14.62 -14.76
N GLY A 420 2.33 -15.53 -13.85
CA GLY A 420 2.00 -16.96 -13.88
C GLY A 420 0.99 -17.33 -12.79
N ALA A 421 0.97 -18.61 -12.38
CA ALA A 421 0.26 -19.00 -11.17
C ALA A 421 1.00 -18.48 -9.93
N ASN A 422 0.27 -17.95 -8.95
CA ASN A 422 0.85 -17.45 -7.71
C ASN A 422 -0.05 -17.90 -6.55
N LEU A 423 0.32 -19.01 -5.90
CA LEU A 423 -0.44 -19.51 -4.77
C LEU A 423 -0.08 -18.72 -3.51
N ARG A 424 -1.06 -18.30 -2.71
CA ARG A 424 -0.85 -17.61 -1.43
C ARG A 424 -1.86 -18.06 -0.37
N PRO A 425 -1.42 -18.26 0.89
CA PRO A 425 -2.34 -18.40 2.01
C PRO A 425 -2.96 -17.04 2.33
N LEU A 426 -4.27 -16.89 2.15
CA LEU A 426 -4.96 -15.62 2.41
C LEU A 426 -5.76 -15.61 3.71
N LEU A 427 -6.31 -16.76 4.12
CA LEU A 427 -7.06 -16.91 5.36
C LEU A 427 -6.59 -18.13 6.14
N SER A 428 -6.62 -18.00 7.46
CA SER A 428 -6.34 -19.09 8.40
C SER A 428 -7.30 -19.05 9.58
N SER A 429 -7.75 -20.20 10.03
CA SER A 429 -8.60 -20.30 11.23
C SER A 429 -8.37 -21.63 11.96
N ILE A 430 -8.80 -21.68 13.23
CA ILE A 430 -8.78 -22.91 14.01
C ILE A 430 -10.20 -23.32 14.33
N GLU A 431 -10.52 -24.56 13.99
CA GLU A 431 -11.74 -25.24 14.38
C GLU A 431 -11.47 -26.02 15.67
N TRP A 432 -11.96 -25.48 16.78
CA TRP A 432 -11.87 -26.12 18.08
C TRP A 432 -12.80 -27.33 18.15
N GLY A 433 -12.26 -28.49 18.51
CA GLY A 433 -13.01 -29.75 18.57
C GLY A 433 -12.12 -30.95 18.87
N THR A 434 -12.69 -32.14 18.73
CA THR A 434 -11.94 -33.40 18.76
C THR A 434 -12.28 -34.17 17.49
N PRO A 435 -11.40 -34.16 16.46
CA PRO A 435 -10.05 -33.58 16.46
C PRO A 435 -10.05 -32.05 16.35
N LEU A 436 -8.98 -31.43 16.86
CA LEU A 436 -8.67 -30.01 16.67
C LEU A 436 -8.11 -29.82 15.25
N ARG A 437 -8.59 -28.81 14.51
CA ARG A 437 -8.17 -28.59 13.12
C ARG A 437 -7.68 -27.17 12.87
N LEU A 438 -6.58 -27.06 12.11
CA LEU A 438 -6.11 -25.82 11.52
C LEU A 438 -6.54 -25.76 10.05
N TRP A 439 -7.27 -24.73 9.69
CA TRP A 439 -7.71 -24.47 8.33
C TRP A 439 -6.85 -23.39 7.68
N LEU A 440 -6.46 -23.62 6.41
CA LEU A 440 -5.83 -22.62 5.55
C LEU A 440 -6.55 -22.53 4.23
N GLN A 441 -6.83 -21.31 3.78
CA GLN A 441 -7.30 -21.05 2.44
C GLN A 441 -6.13 -20.63 1.55
N ILE A 442 -5.81 -21.46 0.57
CA ILE A 442 -4.78 -21.18 -0.43
C ILE A 442 -5.46 -20.71 -1.71
N CYS A 443 -5.12 -19.52 -2.16
CA CYS A 443 -5.71 -18.91 -3.36
C CYS A 443 -4.67 -18.74 -4.46
N ASN A 444 -5.07 -18.93 -5.72
CA ASN A 444 -4.25 -18.52 -6.86
C ASN A 444 -4.55 -17.06 -7.20
N ILE A 445 -3.65 -16.18 -6.78
CA ILE A 445 -3.69 -14.73 -7.05
C ILE A 445 -2.97 -14.36 -8.36
N GLY A 446 -2.60 -15.36 -9.16
CA GLY A 446 -1.94 -15.20 -10.45
C GLY A 446 -2.89 -15.36 -11.63
N VAL A 447 -2.48 -14.89 -12.80
CA VAL A 447 -3.31 -14.85 -14.02
C VAL A 447 -3.23 -16.12 -14.85
N SER A 448 -2.45 -17.11 -14.40
CA SER A 448 -2.33 -18.40 -15.08
C SER A 448 -2.73 -19.54 -14.14
N PRO A 449 -3.30 -20.64 -14.67
CA PRO A 449 -3.56 -21.80 -13.86
C PRO A 449 -2.26 -22.42 -13.37
N LEU A 450 -2.31 -23.10 -12.24
CA LEU A 450 -1.23 -23.97 -11.79
C LEU A 450 -1.08 -25.13 -12.79
N THR A 451 0.09 -25.26 -13.41
CA THR A 451 0.39 -26.30 -14.40
C THR A 451 1.18 -27.47 -13.82
N ASP A 452 1.92 -27.25 -12.73
CA ASP A 452 2.74 -28.24 -12.04
C ASP A 452 2.20 -28.52 -10.63
N THR A 453 2.79 -29.50 -9.94
CA THR A 453 2.41 -29.75 -8.54
C THR A 453 3.04 -28.71 -7.62
N ALA A 454 2.22 -28.12 -6.74
CA ALA A 454 2.68 -27.36 -5.58
C ALA A 454 2.37 -28.13 -4.30
N SER A 455 3.02 -27.77 -3.18
CA SER A 455 2.72 -28.38 -1.90
C SER A 455 2.72 -27.38 -0.77
N VAL A 456 1.82 -27.57 0.19
CA VAL A 456 1.81 -26.85 1.46
C VAL A 456 2.19 -27.81 2.57
N ARG A 457 3.24 -27.47 3.30
CA ARG A 457 3.69 -28.16 4.52
C ARG A 457 3.54 -27.21 5.69
N LEU A 458 3.06 -27.70 6.81
CA LEU A 458 3.01 -26.93 8.05
C LEU A 458 4.02 -27.48 9.04
N ARG A 459 4.89 -26.60 9.54
CA ARG A 459 5.90 -26.97 10.53
C ARG A 459 5.58 -26.28 11.85
N PRO A 460 5.34 -27.02 12.94
CA PRO A 460 5.23 -26.42 14.26
C PRO A 460 6.49 -25.64 14.62
N LEU A 461 6.34 -24.40 15.06
CA LEU A 461 7.41 -23.61 15.68
C LEU A 461 7.39 -23.76 17.21
N SER A 462 6.24 -24.14 17.76
CA SER A 462 6.06 -24.40 19.19
C SER A 462 6.18 -25.90 19.50
N GLU A 463 6.89 -26.23 20.58
CA GLU A 463 7.04 -27.60 21.06
C GLU A 463 5.70 -28.23 21.49
N GLY A 464 5.62 -29.56 21.39
CA GLY A 464 4.46 -30.33 21.82
C GLY A 464 3.25 -30.24 20.88
N ILE A 465 3.45 -29.78 19.64
CA ILE A 465 2.43 -29.74 18.59
C ILE A 465 2.85 -30.69 17.46
N SER A 466 1.92 -31.50 16.96
CA SER A 466 2.06 -32.18 15.67
C SER A 466 0.91 -31.84 14.75
N LEU A 467 1.16 -31.87 13.46
CA LEU A 467 0.20 -31.57 12.41
C LEU A 467 0.13 -32.76 11.46
N ALA A 468 -1.07 -33.19 11.07
CA ALA A 468 -1.29 -34.24 10.08
C ALA A 468 -2.33 -33.78 9.05
N PRO A 469 -2.11 -33.99 7.74
CA PRO A 469 -0.95 -34.65 7.13
C PRO A 469 0.31 -33.76 7.11
N ASP A 470 1.52 -34.33 7.01
CA ASP A 470 2.77 -33.53 6.96
C ASP A 470 2.80 -32.52 5.81
N SER A 471 2.20 -32.87 4.67
CA SER A 471 2.07 -31.99 3.52
C SER A 471 0.83 -32.31 2.71
N VAL A 472 0.25 -31.29 2.09
CA VAL A 472 -0.86 -31.40 1.14
C VAL A 472 -0.37 -30.98 -0.23
N LEU A 473 -0.67 -31.80 -1.25
CA LEU A 473 -0.40 -31.48 -2.64
C LEU A 473 -1.52 -30.64 -3.24
N LEU A 474 -1.14 -29.68 -4.06
CA LEU A 474 -2.00 -28.84 -4.86
C LEU A 474 -1.71 -29.15 -6.32
N THR A 475 -2.67 -29.72 -7.02
CA THR A 475 -2.51 -30.16 -8.42
C THR A 475 -3.29 -29.30 -9.41
N THR A 476 -4.30 -28.56 -8.94
CA THR A 476 -5.12 -27.68 -9.77
C THR A 476 -5.46 -26.40 -9.02
N ALA A 477 -5.22 -25.25 -9.64
CA ALA A 477 -5.71 -23.98 -9.15
C ALA A 477 -5.87 -23.01 -10.33
N THR A 478 -7.09 -22.64 -10.67
CA THR A 478 -7.36 -21.66 -11.73
C THR A 478 -7.17 -20.23 -11.18
N PRO A 479 -6.92 -19.23 -12.03
CA PRO A 479 -6.86 -17.82 -11.60
C PRO A 479 -8.09 -17.45 -10.76
N GLY A 480 -7.88 -16.78 -9.62
CA GLY A 480 -8.94 -16.32 -8.73
C GLY A 480 -9.66 -17.42 -7.93
N SER A 481 -9.21 -18.68 -8.02
CA SER A 481 -9.76 -19.77 -7.21
C SER A 481 -9.06 -19.88 -5.85
N CYS A 482 -9.80 -20.36 -4.85
CA CYS A 482 -9.31 -20.65 -3.52
C CYS A 482 -9.66 -22.09 -3.12
N GLN A 483 -8.71 -22.78 -2.50
CA GLN A 483 -8.89 -24.11 -1.94
C GLN A 483 -8.70 -24.05 -0.42
N SER A 484 -9.69 -24.55 0.32
CA SER A 484 -9.61 -24.71 1.77
C SER A 484 -8.98 -26.06 2.11
N LEU A 485 -7.88 -26.02 2.85
CA LEU A 485 -7.13 -27.16 3.35
C LEU A 485 -7.24 -27.22 4.87
N TRP A 486 -7.10 -28.41 5.43
CA TRP A 486 -7.05 -28.57 6.88
C TRP A 486 -6.00 -29.58 7.32
N TRP A 487 -5.51 -29.35 8.53
CA TRP A 487 -4.61 -30.23 9.26
C TRP A 487 -5.21 -30.57 10.61
N GLU A 488 -5.21 -31.84 10.97
CA GLU A 488 -5.39 -32.25 12.35
C GLU A 488 -4.21 -31.77 13.17
N LEU A 489 -4.51 -31.06 14.25
CA LEU A 489 -3.53 -30.48 15.16
C LEU A 489 -3.61 -31.25 16.48
N THR A 490 -2.61 -32.08 16.73
CA THR A 490 -2.48 -32.83 17.99
C THR A 490 -1.55 -32.09 18.92
N LEU A 491 -1.90 -32.07 20.20
CA LEU A 491 -1.15 -31.40 21.22
C LEU A 491 -0.72 -32.43 22.28
N HIS A 492 0.59 -32.61 22.43
CA HIS A 492 1.21 -33.73 23.17
C HIS A 492 1.57 -33.42 24.61
N ARG A 493 1.33 -32.17 25.03
CA ARG A 493 1.56 -31.74 26.40
C ARG A 493 0.39 -30.88 26.87
N PRO A 494 0.15 -30.79 28.18
CA PRO A 494 -0.76 -29.79 28.71
C PRO A 494 -0.30 -28.40 28.28
N TRP A 495 -1.23 -27.56 27.80
CA TRP A 495 -1.01 -26.13 27.61
C TRP A 495 -1.83 -25.33 28.60
N ASN A 496 -1.32 -24.14 28.93
CA ASN A 496 -2.10 -23.15 29.64
C ASN A 496 -3.06 -22.48 28.66
N ASN A 497 -4.25 -22.14 29.14
CA ASN A 497 -5.24 -21.47 28.34
C ASN A 497 -4.73 -20.07 27.94
N GLY A 498 -4.73 -19.76 26.65
CA GLY A 498 -4.21 -18.51 26.10
C GLY A 498 -2.72 -18.54 25.73
N ASP A 499 -2.03 -19.67 25.87
CA ASP A 499 -0.66 -19.85 25.35
C ASP A 499 -0.63 -19.58 23.84
N SER A 500 0.44 -18.96 23.34
CA SER A 500 0.59 -18.73 21.89
C SER A 500 1.33 -19.89 21.24
N ALA A 501 0.79 -20.39 20.13
CA ALA A 501 1.41 -21.40 19.30
C ALA A 501 1.71 -20.82 17.91
N GLY A 502 2.93 -21.09 17.44
CA GLY A 502 3.41 -20.68 16.14
C GLY A 502 3.48 -21.87 15.18
N ILE A 503 3.09 -21.65 13.93
CA ILE A 503 3.26 -22.59 12.82
C ILE A 503 3.91 -21.84 11.66
N GLU A 504 4.93 -22.43 11.06
CA GLU A 504 5.49 -21.99 9.80
C GLU A 504 4.73 -22.65 8.66
N VAL A 505 4.20 -21.84 7.75
CA VAL A 505 3.59 -22.28 6.50
C VAL A 505 4.68 -22.32 5.45
N GLN A 506 4.92 -23.50 4.89
CA GLN A 506 5.89 -23.75 3.85
C GLN A 506 5.16 -24.06 2.55
N LEU A 507 5.16 -23.10 1.62
CA LEU A 507 4.59 -23.26 0.29
C LEU A 507 5.71 -23.48 -0.72
N LEU A 508 5.80 -24.71 -1.24
CA LEU A 508 6.70 -25.06 -2.33
C LEU A 508 5.95 -24.98 -3.66
N GLN A 509 6.38 -24.08 -4.53
CA GLN A 509 5.82 -23.90 -5.87
C GLN A 509 6.94 -23.71 -6.88
N HIS A 510 6.95 -24.48 -7.97
CA HIS A 510 7.99 -24.44 -9.00
C HIS A 510 9.42 -24.56 -8.43
N GLY A 511 9.59 -25.42 -7.41
CA GLY A 511 10.88 -25.59 -6.72
C GLY A 511 11.27 -24.46 -5.77
N VAL A 512 10.51 -23.36 -5.69
CA VAL A 512 10.78 -22.25 -4.77
C VAL A 512 10.00 -22.43 -3.48
N LEU A 513 10.71 -22.47 -2.35
CA LEU A 513 10.11 -22.57 -1.03
C LEU A 513 9.85 -21.18 -0.44
N ARG A 514 8.58 -20.76 -0.43
CA ARG A 514 8.12 -19.53 0.22
C ARG A 514 7.58 -19.85 1.61
N ARG A 515 7.97 -19.04 2.60
CA ARG A 515 7.61 -19.25 4.00
C ARG A 515 6.76 -18.10 4.54
N ASP A 516 5.79 -18.43 5.37
CA ASP A 516 5.04 -17.48 6.19
C ASP A 516 4.87 -18.07 7.60
N THR A 517 4.37 -17.28 8.54
CA THR A 517 4.12 -17.73 9.92
C THR A 517 2.71 -17.39 10.35
N LEU A 518 2.10 -18.33 11.06
CA LEU A 518 0.80 -18.19 11.68
C LEU A 518 0.95 -18.30 13.19
N TRP A 519 0.27 -17.40 13.88
CA TRP A 519 0.22 -17.40 15.33
C TRP A 519 -1.23 -17.48 15.78
N PHE A 520 -1.49 -18.35 16.74
CA PHE A 520 -2.82 -18.52 17.33
C PHE A 520 -2.69 -18.80 18.82
N ARG A 521 -3.80 -18.67 19.54
CA ARG A 521 -3.85 -18.97 20.97
C ARG A 521 -4.38 -20.39 21.18
N LEU A 522 -3.63 -21.21 21.92
CA LEU A 522 -4.05 -22.51 22.43
C LEU A 522 -5.03 -22.30 23.58
N ALA A 523 -6.25 -22.81 23.44
CA ALA A 523 -7.28 -22.45 24.37
C ALA A 523 -8.46 -23.43 24.45
N SER A 524 -9.14 -23.38 25.59
CA SER A 524 -10.54 -23.78 25.72
C SER A 524 -11.27 -22.54 26.25
N PRO A 525 -11.41 -21.50 25.41
CA PRO A 525 -11.90 -20.22 25.87
C PRO A 525 -13.40 -20.30 26.15
N THR A 526 -13.86 -19.51 27.11
CA THR A 526 -15.28 -19.14 27.16
C THR A 526 -15.52 -18.19 25.99
N ILE A 527 -16.42 -18.56 25.08
CA ILE A 527 -16.74 -17.75 23.90
C ILE A 527 -18.02 -16.97 24.19
N HIS A 528 -17.88 -15.65 24.33
CA HIS A 528 -19.01 -14.73 24.41
C HIS A 528 -19.37 -14.31 22.98
N THR A 529 -20.43 -14.90 22.43
CA THR A 529 -20.93 -14.52 21.10
C THR A 529 -21.78 -13.27 21.21
N LEU A 530 -21.35 -12.19 20.58
CA LEU A 530 -22.04 -10.90 20.61
C LEU A 530 -22.85 -10.66 19.33
N PHE A 531 -22.49 -11.33 18.23
CA PHE A 531 -23.26 -11.32 16.99
C PHE A 531 -22.90 -12.50 16.10
N ALA A 532 -23.87 -13.36 15.77
CA ALA A 532 -23.74 -14.42 14.76
C ALA A 532 -24.96 -14.52 13.84
N THR A 533 -26.12 -14.05 14.30
CA THR A 533 -27.41 -14.07 13.61
C THR A 533 -28.12 -12.72 13.75
N ALA A 534 -29.14 -12.47 12.92
CA ALA A 534 -29.96 -11.26 13.03
C ALA A 534 -30.61 -11.07 14.42
N ALA A 535 -30.94 -12.15 15.13
CA ALA A 535 -31.55 -12.08 16.45
C ALA A 535 -30.60 -11.47 17.52
N ASP A 536 -29.29 -11.60 17.32
CA ASP A 536 -28.28 -11.09 18.26
C ASP A 536 -28.19 -9.56 18.27
N THR A 537 -28.83 -8.87 17.31
CA THR A 537 -29.02 -7.41 17.36
C THR A 537 -29.70 -6.93 18.63
N ALA A 538 -30.47 -7.79 19.31
CA ALA A 538 -31.05 -7.50 20.62
C ALA A 538 -29.99 -7.18 21.71
N LEU A 539 -28.74 -7.63 21.54
CA LEU A 539 -27.62 -7.33 22.43
C LEU A 539 -27.07 -5.90 22.24
N TRP A 540 -27.42 -5.24 21.13
CA TRP A 540 -26.86 -3.97 20.71
C TRP A 540 -27.92 -2.86 20.73
N GLN A 541 -27.50 -1.68 21.17
CA GLN A 541 -28.16 -0.42 20.88
C GLN A 541 -27.61 0.06 19.54
N LEU A 542 -28.47 0.01 18.52
CA LEU A 542 -28.12 0.35 17.15
C LEU A 542 -28.58 1.77 16.84
N ASP A 543 -27.67 2.59 16.34
CA ASP A 543 -27.94 3.92 15.79
C ASP A 543 -27.55 3.91 14.31
N GLY A 544 -28.53 3.77 13.42
CA GLY A 544 -28.33 3.54 11.96
C GLY A 544 -27.95 2.09 11.59
N TRP A 545 -27.27 1.37 12.49
CA TRP A 545 -26.86 -0.01 12.27
C TRP A 545 -28.01 -1.02 12.17
N GLY A 546 -27.82 -2.07 11.36
CA GLY A 546 -28.80 -3.13 11.16
C GLY A 546 -28.19 -4.43 10.63
N PRO A 547 -28.90 -5.57 10.76
CA PRO A 547 -28.44 -6.85 10.27
C PRO A 547 -28.75 -7.03 8.78
N VAL A 548 -27.77 -7.53 8.00
CA VAL A 548 -27.94 -7.86 6.58
C VAL A 548 -27.44 -9.29 6.34
N PHE A 549 -28.11 -10.06 5.51
CA PHE A 549 -27.60 -11.38 5.12
C PHE A 549 -26.61 -11.20 3.96
N ASP A 550 -25.39 -11.70 4.12
CA ASP A 550 -24.35 -11.65 3.09
C ASP A 550 -24.16 -13.03 2.43
N PRO A 551 -24.49 -13.18 1.13
CA PRO A 551 -24.36 -14.46 0.44
C PRO A 551 -22.91 -14.91 0.24
N GLN A 552 -21.93 -14.00 0.17
CA GLN A 552 -20.52 -14.37 -0.02
C GLN A 552 -19.93 -14.99 1.25
N LEU A 553 -20.33 -14.48 2.41
CA LEU A 553 -20.02 -15.05 3.71
C LEU A 553 -20.89 -16.27 4.03
N GLY A 554 -22.10 -16.33 3.47
CA GLY A 554 -23.11 -17.34 3.82
C GLY A 554 -23.69 -17.13 5.22
N GLY A 555 -23.76 -15.87 5.69
CA GLY A 555 -24.12 -15.55 7.08
C GLY A 555 -24.61 -14.13 7.26
N TRP A 556 -25.00 -13.81 8.51
CA TRP A 556 -25.47 -12.48 8.87
C TRP A 556 -24.29 -11.56 9.19
N THR A 557 -24.42 -10.31 8.76
CA THR A 557 -23.54 -9.18 9.05
C THR A 557 -24.30 -8.13 9.85
N LEU A 558 -23.58 -7.35 10.63
CA LEU A 558 -24.03 -6.12 11.24
C LEU A 558 -23.32 -4.98 10.51
N THR A 559 -24.08 -4.03 9.96
CA THR A 559 -23.53 -2.91 9.18
C THR A 559 -24.26 -1.62 9.54
N GLU A 560 -23.61 -0.47 9.43
CA GLU A 560 -24.23 0.85 9.61
C GLU A 560 -25.10 1.29 8.43
N SER A 561 -24.88 0.65 7.28
CA SER A 561 -25.47 0.91 5.96
C SER A 561 -26.35 -0.26 5.49
N PRO A 562 -27.40 -0.67 6.24
CA PRO A 562 -28.18 -1.84 5.86
C PRO A 562 -28.99 -1.65 4.56
N VAL A 563 -29.12 -0.39 4.11
CA VAL A 563 -29.83 -0.01 2.88
C VAL A 563 -29.02 1.07 2.16
N GLY A 564 -28.35 0.71 1.07
CA GLY A 564 -27.57 1.65 0.25
C GLY A 564 -26.30 2.14 0.95
N ASN A 565 -25.77 3.27 0.50
CA ASN A 565 -24.55 3.85 1.06
C ASN A 565 -24.82 4.56 2.40
N TYR A 566 -23.78 4.73 3.21
CA TYR A 566 -23.88 5.45 4.48
C TYR A 566 -24.20 6.94 4.29
N PRO A 567 -24.77 7.63 5.31
CA PRO A 567 -25.04 9.05 5.20
C PRO A 567 -23.75 9.89 5.38
N ASP A 568 -23.69 11.04 4.70
CA ASP A 568 -22.66 12.05 4.91
C ASP A 568 -22.80 12.70 6.31
N SER A 569 -21.69 13.22 6.85
CA SER A 569 -21.59 13.89 8.16
C SER A 569 -22.14 13.09 9.34
N ALA A 570 -22.09 11.77 9.23
CA ALA A 570 -22.69 10.86 10.18
C ALA A 570 -21.71 10.46 11.30
N THR A 571 -22.29 10.07 12.43
CA THR A 571 -21.56 9.50 13.55
C THR A 571 -22.47 8.43 14.15
N LEU A 572 -22.34 7.22 13.60
CA LEU A 572 -23.24 6.10 13.85
C LEU A 572 -22.55 5.06 14.71
N TYR A 573 -23.22 4.55 15.74
CA TYR A 573 -22.67 3.53 16.62
C TYR A 573 -23.60 2.34 16.81
N ALA A 574 -23.02 1.14 16.84
CA ALA A 574 -23.62 -0.03 17.46
C ALA A 574 -22.94 -0.23 18.81
N THR A 575 -23.65 0.01 19.91
CA THR A 575 -23.10 -0.08 21.29
C THR A 575 -23.71 -1.27 22.03
N LEU A 576 -22.88 -2.09 22.68
CA LEU A 576 -23.37 -3.22 23.47
C LEU A 576 -24.27 -2.72 24.63
N ARG A 577 -25.48 -3.26 24.78
CA ARG A 577 -26.46 -2.77 25.77
C ARG A 577 -26.08 -3.08 27.21
N ARG A 578 -25.37 -4.19 27.42
CA ARG A 578 -24.96 -4.67 28.74
C ARG A 578 -23.46 -4.93 28.70
N PRO A 579 -22.72 -4.57 29.76
CA PRO A 579 -21.30 -4.85 29.78
C PRO A 579 -21.05 -6.36 29.88
N LEU A 580 -19.95 -6.79 29.27
CA LEU A 580 -19.34 -8.06 29.61
C LEU A 580 -18.56 -7.89 30.92
N LEU A 581 -18.69 -8.87 31.82
CA LEU A 581 -17.82 -8.96 32.98
C LEU A 581 -16.88 -10.15 32.76
N LEU A 582 -15.64 -9.83 32.44
CA LEU A 582 -14.58 -10.81 32.23
C LEU A 582 -13.81 -11.04 33.52
N ASP A 583 -13.37 -12.27 33.76
CA ASP A 583 -12.57 -12.68 34.91
C ASP A 583 -11.29 -11.82 35.00
N PRO A 584 -11.01 -11.16 36.15
CA PRO A 584 -9.83 -10.30 36.33
C PRO A 584 -8.48 -10.97 36.06
N GLN A 585 -8.42 -12.30 36.15
CA GLN A 585 -7.20 -13.07 35.91
C GLN A 585 -7.16 -13.67 34.50
N SER A 586 -8.20 -13.50 33.69
CA SER A 586 -8.24 -13.95 32.30
C SER A 586 -7.43 -13.06 31.37
N ARG A 587 -7.17 -13.58 30.18
CA ARG A 587 -6.87 -12.77 28.99
C ARG A 587 -8.07 -12.76 28.09
N ALA A 588 -8.26 -11.70 27.32
CA ALA A 588 -9.41 -11.59 26.42
C ALA A 588 -9.01 -11.08 25.04
N THR A 589 -9.67 -11.59 24.01
CA THR A 589 -9.47 -11.14 22.63
C THR A 589 -10.82 -10.99 21.95
N LEU A 590 -11.07 -9.83 21.37
CA LEU A 590 -12.18 -9.61 20.46
C LEU A 590 -11.78 -10.11 19.07
N GLU A 591 -12.61 -10.94 18.45
CA GLU A 591 -12.47 -11.38 17.06
C GLU A 591 -13.77 -11.08 16.31
N PHE A 592 -13.62 -10.60 15.08
CA PHE A 592 -14.73 -10.38 14.16
C PHE A 592 -14.24 -10.48 12.73
N TRP A 593 -15.13 -10.87 11.83
CA TRP A 593 -14.92 -10.72 10.40
C TRP A 593 -15.27 -9.29 10.00
N ALA A 594 -14.49 -8.70 9.10
CA ALA A 594 -14.73 -7.37 8.57
C ALA A 594 -14.47 -7.30 7.07
N ARG A 595 -15.26 -6.46 6.40
CA ARG A 595 -14.94 -5.85 5.10
C ARG A 595 -15.47 -4.42 5.12
N TRP A 596 -14.90 -3.54 4.31
CA TRP A 596 -15.33 -2.14 4.30
C TRP A 596 -15.14 -1.49 2.94
N SER A 597 -16.00 -0.52 2.65
CA SER A 597 -15.86 0.43 1.55
C SER A 597 -16.18 1.79 2.13
N LEU A 598 -15.15 2.59 2.39
CA LEU A 598 -15.20 3.91 3.02
C LEU A 598 -14.36 4.89 2.21
N GLU A 599 -14.59 6.20 2.37
CA GLU A 599 -13.69 7.20 1.81
C GLU A 599 -12.29 7.09 2.47
N ALA A 600 -11.25 6.93 1.64
CA ALA A 600 -9.89 6.81 2.14
C ALA A 600 -9.39 8.13 2.74
N ASN A 601 -8.74 8.09 3.91
CA ASN A 601 -8.19 9.24 4.65
C ASN A 601 -9.21 10.21 5.29
N TYR A 602 -10.51 10.10 5.02
CA TYR A 602 -11.55 11.01 5.52
C TYR A 602 -12.51 10.31 6.48
N ASP A 603 -13.09 9.21 6.02
CA ASP A 603 -14.02 8.43 6.81
C ASP A 603 -13.30 7.41 7.67
N PHE A 604 -13.95 7.02 8.75
CA PHE A 604 -13.33 6.17 9.74
C PHE A 604 -14.29 5.23 10.43
N ALA A 605 -14.04 3.93 10.27
CA ALA A 605 -14.70 2.91 11.05
C ALA A 605 -13.88 2.56 12.30
N LEU A 606 -14.53 2.60 13.45
CA LEU A 606 -13.93 2.44 14.76
C LEU A 606 -14.41 1.15 15.44
N VAL A 607 -13.52 0.57 16.24
CA VAL A 607 -13.87 -0.44 17.23
C VAL A 607 -13.31 0.04 18.56
N GLU A 608 -14.17 0.22 19.55
CA GLU A 608 -13.79 0.84 20.81
C GLU A 608 -14.28 0.00 22.00
N ALA A 609 -13.51 0.07 23.08
CA ALA A 609 -13.84 -0.52 24.36
C ALA A 609 -13.95 0.56 25.43
N SER A 610 -14.87 0.38 26.38
CA SER A 610 -15.04 1.25 27.54
C SER A 610 -14.98 0.46 28.84
N PRO A 611 -14.07 0.82 29.78
CA PRO A 611 -13.94 0.18 31.08
C PRO A 611 -14.76 0.87 32.19
N ASP A 612 -15.50 1.94 31.88
CA ASP A 612 -16.12 2.85 32.85
C ASP A 612 -17.58 3.17 32.53
N SER A 613 -18.29 2.18 32.01
CA SER A 613 -19.71 2.26 31.66
C SER A 613 -20.04 3.29 30.58
N GLY A 614 -19.19 3.38 29.56
CA GLY A 614 -19.40 4.21 28.38
C GLY A 614 -19.05 5.69 28.57
N ARG A 615 -18.37 6.06 29.67
CA ARG A 615 -17.93 7.45 29.92
C ARG A 615 -16.71 7.80 29.09
N THR A 616 -15.76 6.86 28.98
CA THR A 616 -14.59 6.97 28.12
C THR A 616 -14.52 5.79 27.16
N TRP A 617 -14.17 6.07 25.91
CA TRP A 617 -14.04 5.08 24.84
C TRP A 617 -12.60 5.07 24.34
N ILE A 618 -12.02 3.87 24.29
CA ILE A 618 -10.63 3.66 23.91
C ILE A 618 -10.64 2.91 22.57
N PRO A 619 -10.08 3.50 21.50
CA PRO A 619 -9.90 2.82 20.22
C PRO A 619 -9.06 1.55 20.40
N LEU A 620 -9.58 0.44 19.91
CA LEU A 620 -8.86 -0.81 19.79
C LEU A 620 -8.06 -0.81 18.49
N ARG A 621 -7.09 -1.74 18.41
CA ARG A 621 -6.27 -1.94 17.22
C ARG A 621 -6.35 -3.38 16.77
N SER A 622 -6.56 -3.56 15.47
CA SER A 622 -6.43 -4.84 14.76
C SER A 622 -5.45 -4.74 13.59
N GLU A 623 -5.27 -5.85 12.87
CA GLU A 623 -4.22 -6.05 11.87
C GLU A 623 -4.32 -5.11 10.66
N ARG A 624 -5.55 -4.77 10.22
CA ARG A 624 -5.77 -3.91 9.04
C ARG A 624 -6.21 -2.50 9.36
N MET A 625 -6.24 -2.12 10.63
CA MET A 625 -6.50 -0.74 11.03
C MET A 625 -5.28 0.14 10.75
N LYS A 626 -5.55 1.35 10.27
CA LYS A 626 -4.56 2.39 10.00
C LYS A 626 -4.59 3.46 11.09
N PRO A 627 -3.45 4.13 11.35
CA PRO A 627 -3.46 5.29 12.21
C PRO A 627 -4.21 6.43 11.52
N GLY A 628 -5.09 7.12 12.24
CA GLY A 628 -5.76 8.30 11.72
C GLY A 628 -4.77 9.41 11.40
N LEU A 629 -4.88 10.00 10.21
CA LEU A 629 -3.94 11.03 9.74
C LEU A 629 -4.19 12.41 10.39
N GLY A 630 -5.41 12.67 10.86
CA GLY A 630 -5.79 13.99 11.36
C GLY A 630 -5.79 15.05 10.26
N LEU A 631 -6.15 14.68 9.03
CA LEU A 631 -6.34 15.66 7.96
C LEU A 631 -7.46 16.61 8.36
N PRO A 632 -7.37 17.92 8.09
CA PRO A 632 -8.49 18.80 8.41
C PRO A 632 -9.74 18.40 7.58
N GLY A 633 -10.93 18.41 8.17
CA GLY A 633 -12.16 17.91 7.53
C GLY A 633 -12.37 16.39 7.70
N SER A 634 -11.30 15.60 7.76
CA SER A 634 -11.37 14.16 8.04
C SER A 634 -11.92 13.87 9.44
N ARG A 635 -12.62 12.75 9.57
CA ARG A 635 -13.10 12.19 10.84
C ARG A 635 -12.06 11.31 11.53
N GLN A 636 -10.89 11.13 10.92
CA GLN A 636 -9.78 10.37 11.47
C GLN A 636 -8.98 11.21 12.47
N ASN A 637 -9.15 10.96 13.76
CA ASN A 637 -8.34 11.63 14.77
C ASN A 637 -6.86 11.19 14.69
N ARG A 638 -5.94 12.15 14.81
CA ARG A 638 -4.50 11.82 14.80
C ARG A 638 -4.17 10.89 15.97
N GLY A 639 -3.60 9.72 15.66
CA GLY A 639 -3.16 8.75 16.66
C GLY A 639 -4.24 7.76 17.13
N SER A 640 -5.49 7.88 16.66
CA SER A 640 -6.46 6.79 16.80
C SER A 640 -6.23 5.70 15.75
N TRP A 641 -6.84 4.54 15.94
CA TRP A 641 -6.79 3.41 15.02
C TRP A 641 -8.20 3.05 14.55
N GLY A 642 -8.31 2.69 13.28
CA GLY A 642 -9.59 2.38 12.63
C GLY A 642 -9.39 1.95 11.18
N PHE A 643 -10.49 1.62 10.52
CA PHE A 643 -10.49 1.25 9.10
C PHE A 643 -10.86 2.45 8.24
N ASP A 644 -10.22 2.55 7.08
CA ASP A 644 -10.54 3.53 6.04
C ASP A 644 -10.27 2.95 4.64
N GLY A 645 -10.76 3.64 3.62
CA GLY A 645 -10.64 3.22 2.22
C GLY A 645 -11.47 1.98 1.89
N ASN A 646 -11.07 1.25 0.86
CA ASN A 646 -11.79 0.10 0.34
C ASN A 646 -10.99 -1.19 0.53
N PHE A 647 -11.65 -2.18 1.15
CA PHE A 647 -11.18 -3.55 1.29
C PHE A 647 -12.40 -4.50 1.24
N PRO A 648 -12.81 -4.94 0.03
CA PRO A 648 -14.07 -5.66 -0.16
C PRO A 648 -13.99 -7.15 0.18
N LEU A 649 -12.81 -7.67 0.55
CA LEU A 649 -12.67 -9.06 0.97
C LEU A 649 -12.86 -9.22 2.47
N TRP A 650 -13.64 -10.24 2.83
CA TRP A 650 -13.80 -10.67 4.21
C TRP A 650 -12.46 -11.11 4.80
N THR A 651 -12.07 -10.44 5.89
CA THR A 651 -10.88 -10.78 6.67
C THR A 651 -11.21 -10.83 8.15
N VAL A 652 -10.54 -11.72 8.89
CA VAL A 652 -10.64 -11.75 10.35
C VAL A 652 -9.79 -10.63 10.94
N GLN A 653 -10.31 -9.95 11.96
CA GLN A 653 -9.66 -8.90 12.74
C GLN A 653 -9.64 -9.29 14.22
N ARG A 654 -8.55 -9.00 14.91
CA ARG A 654 -8.39 -9.31 16.33
C ARG A 654 -7.90 -8.12 17.13
N CYS A 655 -8.57 -7.84 18.24
CA CYS A 655 -8.18 -6.81 19.19
C CYS A 655 -7.90 -7.41 20.57
N ASP A 656 -6.80 -7.01 21.21
CA ASP A 656 -6.51 -7.40 22.59
C ASP A 656 -7.43 -6.64 23.57
N LEU A 657 -8.15 -7.39 24.40
CA LEU A 657 -9.02 -6.87 25.44
C LEU A 657 -8.45 -7.09 26.86
N SER A 658 -7.22 -7.57 26.98
CA SER A 658 -6.63 -7.95 28.27
C SER A 658 -6.51 -6.76 29.24
N ALA A 659 -6.46 -5.52 28.75
CA ALA A 659 -6.45 -4.32 29.60
C ALA A 659 -7.81 -4.01 30.26
N PHE A 660 -8.89 -4.68 29.83
CA PHE A 660 -10.26 -4.39 30.24
C PHE A 660 -10.88 -5.48 31.15
N VAL A 661 -10.12 -6.54 31.46
CA VAL A 661 -10.61 -7.64 32.31
C VAL A 661 -10.85 -7.18 33.76
N GLY A 662 -11.74 -7.87 34.46
CA GLY A 662 -12.09 -7.58 35.85
C GLY A 662 -12.90 -6.31 36.07
N ARG A 663 -13.41 -5.69 34.99
CA ARG A 663 -14.24 -4.49 35.00
C ARG A 663 -15.42 -4.68 34.03
N PRO A 664 -16.52 -3.93 34.21
CA PRO A 664 -17.58 -3.87 33.20
C PRO A 664 -17.02 -3.37 31.86
N LEU A 665 -16.98 -4.24 30.85
CA LEU A 665 -16.50 -3.95 29.51
C LEU A 665 -17.67 -3.69 28.57
N PHE A 666 -17.78 -2.47 28.08
CA PHE A 666 -18.63 -2.14 26.94
C PHE A 666 -17.82 -2.14 25.65
N LEU A 667 -18.44 -2.58 24.56
CA LEU A 667 -17.89 -2.51 23.22
C LEU A 667 -18.82 -1.67 22.34
N ARG A 668 -18.24 -0.91 21.43
CA ARG A 668 -18.99 -0.30 20.33
C ARG A 668 -18.23 -0.37 19.02
N LEU A 669 -19.01 -0.43 17.96
CA LEU A 669 -18.57 -0.25 16.59
C LEU A 669 -19.05 1.12 16.14
N GLY A 670 -18.21 1.86 15.41
CA GLY A 670 -18.55 3.19 14.95
C GLY A 670 -18.25 3.38 13.46
N LEU A 671 -19.05 4.20 12.79
CA LEU A 671 -18.66 4.86 11.55
C LEU A 671 -18.76 6.37 11.76
N LEU A 672 -17.70 7.07 11.39
CA LEU A 672 -17.65 8.52 11.31
C LEU A 672 -17.45 8.90 9.84
N SER A 673 -18.40 9.63 9.26
CA SER A 673 -18.28 10.15 7.90
C SER A 673 -18.14 11.68 7.87
N ASP A 674 -17.38 12.16 6.89
CA ASP A 674 -17.23 13.57 6.59
C ASP A 674 -18.42 14.06 5.71
N PRO A 675 -18.47 15.36 5.32
CA PRO A 675 -19.57 15.90 4.52
C PRO A 675 -19.68 15.40 3.07
N ALA A 676 -18.85 14.44 2.65
CA ALA A 676 -18.75 14.00 1.28
C ALA A 676 -18.54 12.50 1.14
N PHE A 677 -18.81 12.03 -0.09
CA PHE A 677 -18.53 10.67 -0.57
C PHE A 677 -18.91 9.54 0.38
N SER A 678 -20.10 8.98 0.16
CA SER A 678 -20.49 7.75 0.82
C SER A 678 -20.42 6.52 -0.07
N PHE A 679 -20.16 5.37 0.58
CA PHE A 679 -19.99 4.06 -0.05
C PHE A 679 -20.77 2.98 0.72
N ASP A 680 -20.57 1.70 0.38
CA ASP A 680 -21.26 0.55 0.99
C ASP A 680 -21.04 0.42 2.51
N GLY A 681 -20.00 1.05 3.08
CA GLY A 681 -19.85 1.18 4.52
C GLY A 681 -19.02 0.11 5.19
N PHE A 682 -19.23 -0.06 6.50
CA PHE A 682 -18.48 -0.98 7.35
C PHE A 682 -19.33 -2.16 7.80
N SER A 683 -19.05 -3.34 7.23
CA SER A 683 -19.74 -4.59 7.55
C SER A 683 -18.89 -5.48 8.45
N VAL A 684 -19.46 -5.93 9.57
CA VAL A 684 -18.82 -6.91 10.46
C VAL A 684 -19.69 -8.15 10.64
N ALA A 685 -19.07 -9.29 10.92
CA ALA A 685 -19.78 -10.53 11.20
C ALA A 685 -19.06 -11.36 12.26
N GLN A 686 -19.79 -12.31 12.85
CA GLN A 686 -19.25 -13.27 13.83
C GLN A 686 -18.45 -12.58 14.96
N ILE A 687 -19.04 -11.56 15.58
CA ILE A 687 -18.41 -10.80 16.67
C ILE A 687 -18.38 -11.67 17.92
N ARG A 688 -17.17 -12.01 18.38
CA ARG A 688 -16.95 -12.91 19.53
C ARG A 688 -15.86 -12.38 20.43
N VAL A 689 -16.06 -12.46 21.74
CA VAL A 689 -14.99 -12.28 22.72
C VAL A 689 -14.56 -13.65 23.23
N PHE A 690 -13.29 -13.97 22.99
CA PHE A 690 -12.63 -15.16 23.49
C PHE A 690 -11.99 -14.83 24.84
N GLU A 691 -12.54 -15.40 25.91
CA GLU A 691 -12.04 -15.24 27.27
C GLU A 691 -11.24 -16.48 27.68
N PHE A 692 -9.96 -16.25 27.97
CA PHE A 692 -8.99 -17.26 28.33
C PHE A 692 -8.77 -17.21 29.85
N ALA A 693 -9.56 -17.98 30.60
CA ALA A 693 -9.36 -18.16 32.04
C ALA A 693 -7.95 -18.70 32.35
N PRO A 694 -7.27 -18.23 33.39
CA PRO A 694 -5.99 -18.81 33.80
C PRO A 694 -6.24 -20.22 34.33
N LYS A 695 -5.53 -21.23 33.81
CA LYS A 695 -5.57 -22.55 34.45
C LYS A 695 -4.79 -22.48 35.77
N THR A 696 -5.45 -22.76 36.88
CA THR A 696 -4.78 -23.31 38.07
C THR A 696 -4.34 -24.74 37.73
N PRO A 697 -3.07 -25.12 37.94
CA PRO A 697 -2.64 -26.49 37.73
C PRO A 697 -3.29 -27.39 38.80
N SER A 698 -4.35 -28.11 38.46
CA SER A 698 -4.83 -29.20 39.32
C SER A 698 -3.96 -30.44 39.08
N GLY A 699 -2.93 -30.57 39.93
CA GLY A 699 -2.27 -31.84 40.27
C GLY A 699 -1.21 -32.35 39.31
N VAL A 700 0.00 -31.80 39.41
CA VAL A 700 1.31 -32.48 39.64
C VAL A 700 2.30 -31.36 39.98
N GLU A 701 3.18 -31.60 40.96
CA GLU A 701 4.15 -30.64 41.48
C GLU A 701 4.98 -29.93 40.39
N ARG A 702 5.30 -28.66 40.69
CA ARG A 702 5.96 -27.69 39.83
C ARG A 702 7.32 -28.17 39.30
N SER A 703 7.55 -27.90 38.02
CA SER A 703 8.75 -27.17 37.61
C SER A 703 8.29 -25.92 36.87
N GLU A 704 8.64 -24.75 37.40
CA GLU A 704 8.17 -23.45 36.92
C GLU A 704 8.68 -23.12 35.51
N THR A 705 7.77 -22.65 34.66
CA THR A 705 8.12 -21.89 33.46
C THR A 705 7.11 -20.75 33.26
N ALA A 706 7.49 -19.57 33.74
CA ALA A 706 6.79 -18.32 33.56
C ALA A 706 6.70 -17.90 32.08
N ALA A 707 5.66 -17.09 31.78
CA ALA A 707 5.32 -16.47 30.51
C ALA A 707 6.54 -16.08 29.65
N HIS A 708 6.55 -16.37 28.35
CA HIS A 708 7.72 -16.21 27.47
C HIS A 708 7.77 -14.89 26.68
N SER A 709 7.56 -13.74 27.33
CA SER A 709 7.83 -12.44 26.69
C SER A 709 8.51 -11.50 27.67
N ALA A 710 9.64 -10.92 27.28
CA ALA A 710 10.25 -9.83 28.03
C ALA A 710 9.34 -8.59 27.97
N LYS A 711 9.27 -7.80 29.04
CA LYS A 711 8.66 -6.46 28.99
C LYS A 711 9.75 -5.45 28.65
N LEU A 712 9.43 -4.53 27.75
CA LEU A 712 10.32 -3.45 27.35
C LEU A 712 9.72 -2.11 27.76
N PHE A 713 10.49 -1.28 28.44
CA PHE A 713 10.08 0.09 28.78
C PHE A 713 11.29 1.04 28.83
N PRO A 714 11.13 2.32 28.43
CA PRO A 714 9.95 2.86 27.76
C PRO A 714 9.82 2.29 26.33
N ASN A 715 8.58 2.14 25.87
CA ASN A 715 8.25 1.71 24.51
C ASN A 715 6.95 2.43 24.09
N PRO A 716 6.98 3.44 23.20
CA PRO A 716 8.11 3.82 22.36
C PRO A 716 9.33 4.36 23.14
N LEU A 717 10.53 4.17 22.58
CA LEU A 717 11.81 4.64 23.14
C LEU A 717 12.38 5.78 22.27
N PRO A 718 12.73 6.95 22.84
CA PRO A 718 13.37 8.01 22.09
C PRO A 718 14.83 7.66 21.75
N ARG A 719 15.36 8.17 20.62
CA ARG A 719 16.79 8.02 20.29
C ARG A 719 17.71 8.48 21.43
N GLY A 720 18.72 7.66 21.73
CA GLY A 720 19.64 7.88 22.85
C GLY A 720 19.08 7.48 24.22
N GLY A 721 17.81 7.04 24.28
CA GLY A 721 17.18 6.49 25.48
C GLY A 721 17.74 5.12 25.88
N GLU A 722 17.57 4.78 27.14
CA GLU A 722 17.96 3.48 27.70
C GLU A 722 16.74 2.55 27.77
N LEU A 723 16.86 1.37 27.16
CA LEU A 723 15.78 0.38 27.08
C LEU A 723 15.87 -0.57 28.28
N PHE A 724 14.90 -0.53 29.18
CA PHE A 724 14.80 -1.50 30.26
C PHE A 724 14.09 -2.76 29.78
N VAL A 725 14.71 -3.89 30.11
CA VAL A 725 14.24 -5.24 29.81
C VAL A 725 13.90 -5.91 31.12
N GLN A 726 12.64 -6.25 31.31
CA GLN A 726 12.21 -7.09 32.43
C GLN A 726 11.89 -8.49 31.92
N LEU A 727 12.73 -9.44 32.30
CA LEU A 727 12.52 -10.85 32.07
C LEU A 727 11.54 -11.42 33.11
N PRO A 728 10.70 -12.40 32.72
CA PRO A 728 9.75 -13.05 33.60
C PRO A 728 10.39 -14.14 34.48
N VAL A 729 11.71 -14.07 34.68
CA VAL A 729 12.52 -15.06 35.40
C VAL A 729 13.47 -14.33 36.35
N THR A 730 13.58 -14.81 37.59
CA THR A 730 14.50 -14.30 38.63
C THR A 730 15.70 -15.25 38.77
N GLY A 731 16.83 -14.77 39.32
CA GLY A 731 18.04 -15.59 39.54
C GLY A 731 18.96 -15.79 38.32
N LEU A 732 18.67 -15.15 37.18
CA LEU A 732 19.61 -15.04 36.05
C LEU A 732 20.49 -13.80 36.24
N GLU A 733 21.82 -13.98 36.25
CA GLU A 733 22.80 -12.89 36.37
C GLU A 733 23.08 -12.19 35.03
N PHE A 734 22.87 -12.89 33.90
CA PHE A 734 23.05 -12.34 32.55
C PHE A 734 22.19 -13.04 31.49
N ALA A 735 21.88 -12.33 30.41
CA ALA A 735 21.28 -12.88 29.19
C ALA A 735 22.05 -12.40 27.95
N ARG A 736 22.16 -13.22 26.90
CA ARG A 736 22.60 -12.73 25.58
C ARG A 736 21.43 -11.98 24.94
N ALA A 737 21.65 -10.78 24.44
CA ALA A 737 20.64 -9.96 23.81
C ALA A 737 20.99 -9.76 22.32
N ALA A 738 19.98 -9.66 21.47
CA ALA A 738 20.10 -9.28 20.07
C ALA A 738 18.95 -8.36 19.69
N ILE A 739 19.21 -7.37 18.84
CA ILE A 739 18.15 -6.53 18.24
C ILE A 739 18.00 -6.99 16.80
N VAL A 740 16.78 -7.28 16.37
CA VAL A 740 16.48 -7.70 15.00
C VAL A 740 15.36 -6.85 14.38
N THR A 741 15.33 -6.75 13.06
CA THR A 741 14.25 -6.09 12.31
C THR A 741 12.94 -6.91 12.38
N PRO A 742 11.80 -6.36 11.95
CA PRO A 742 10.55 -7.13 11.83
C PRO A 742 10.68 -8.33 10.89
N LEU A 743 11.59 -8.26 9.92
CA LEU A 743 11.92 -9.31 8.97
C LEU A 743 12.95 -10.33 9.53
N GLY A 744 13.34 -10.21 10.80
CA GLY A 744 14.22 -11.13 11.49
C GLY A 744 15.73 -10.90 11.27
N HIS A 745 16.12 -9.82 10.60
CA HIS A 745 17.52 -9.49 10.35
C HIS A 745 18.20 -8.94 11.61
N GLN A 746 19.32 -9.51 12.04
CA GLN A 746 20.02 -9.08 13.26
C GLN A 746 20.83 -7.80 13.03
N LEU A 747 20.58 -6.80 13.88
CA LEU A 747 21.21 -5.46 13.83
C LEU A 747 22.26 -5.28 14.93
N TRP A 748 22.08 -5.95 16.07
CA TRP A 748 23.00 -5.87 17.20
C TRP A 748 22.97 -7.17 18.01
N SER A 749 24.06 -7.49 18.71
CA SER A 749 24.09 -8.54 19.74
C SER A 749 25.10 -8.22 20.84
N GLY A 750 24.81 -8.62 22.08
CA GLY A 750 25.70 -8.46 23.22
C GLY A 750 25.25 -9.24 24.46
N THR A 751 25.91 -9.02 25.59
CA THR A 751 25.53 -9.61 26.89
C THR A 751 24.89 -8.54 27.76
N LEU A 752 23.74 -8.85 28.34
CA LEU A 752 22.94 -8.00 29.21
C LEU A 752 23.06 -8.51 30.66
N PRO A 753 23.72 -7.77 31.56
CA PRO A 753 23.67 -8.06 33.00
C PRO A 753 22.24 -7.89 33.52
N LEU A 754 21.86 -8.72 34.49
CA LEU A 754 20.53 -8.74 35.07
C LEU A 754 20.61 -8.68 36.59
N SER A 755 19.72 -7.89 37.21
CA SER A 755 19.46 -7.87 38.66
C SER A 755 17.97 -8.12 38.87
N ASP A 756 17.62 -9.21 39.57
CA ASP A 756 16.23 -9.65 39.77
C ASP A 756 15.40 -9.73 38.47
N GLY A 757 16.04 -10.18 37.39
CA GLY A 757 15.39 -10.33 36.08
C GLY A 757 15.24 -9.01 35.30
N ILE A 758 15.77 -7.90 35.80
CA ILE A 758 15.77 -6.60 35.11
C ILE A 758 17.18 -6.28 34.61
N GLY A 759 17.30 -5.89 33.34
CA GLY A 759 18.53 -5.36 32.75
C GLY A 759 18.24 -4.10 31.93
N SER A 760 19.26 -3.31 31.65
CA SER A 760 19.15 -2.15 30.78
C SER A 760 20.07 -2.26 29.58
N LEU A 761 19.54 -1.89 28.41
CA LEU A 761 20.25 -1.91 27.14
C LEU A 761 20.32 -0.48 26.61
N ARG A 762 21.54 0.06 26.52
CA ARG A 762 21.78 1.25 25.72
C ARG A 762 21.87 0.82 24.26
N LEU A 763 20.91 1.28 23.46
CA LEU A 763 20.86 0.95 22.04
C LEU A 763 22.04 1.56 21.29
N PRO A 764 22.54 0.91 20.22
CA PRO A 764 23.49 1.52 19.30
C PRO A 764 22.94 2.86 18.76
N ALA A 765 23.77 3.89 18.76
CA ALA A 765 23.39 5.24 18.29
C ALA A 765 22.98 5.27 16.81
N GLU A 766 23.38 4.25 16.06
CA GLU A 766 23.16 4.10 14.62
C GLU A 766 21.79 3.49 14.26
N LEU A 767 21.01 3.01 15.24
CA LEU A 767 19.67 2.49 14.96
C LEU A 767 18.71 3.61 14.53
N ALA A 768 18.14 3.48 13.33
CA ALA A 768 17.17 4.42 12.79
C ALA A 768 15.83 4.35 13.55
N SER A 769 15.00 5.40 13.47
CA SER A 769 13.63 5.33 14.00
C SER A 769 12.85 4.24 13.26
N GLY A 770 12.14 3.38 13.98
CA GLY A 770 11.52 2.19 13.40
C GLY A 770 11.08 1.17 14.43
N VAL A 771 10.52 0.07 13.94
CA VAL A 771 10.06 -1.05 14.75
C VAL A 771 11.13 -2.11 14.80
N TYR A 772 11.49 -2.56 16.00
CA TYR A 772 12.53 -3.56 16.23
C TYR A 772 12.05 -4.64 17.20
N VAL A 773 12.74 -5.77 17.21
CA VAL A 773 12.55 -6.86 18.17
C VAL A 773 13.81 -7.04 18.98
N VAL A 774 13.74 -6.97 20.30
CA VAL A 774 14.80 -7.50 21.18
C VAL A 774 14.57 -9.00 21.36
N ARG A 775 15.57 -9.80 21.05
CA ARG A 775 15.66 -11.25 21.34
C ARG A 775 16.65 -11.46 22.48
N LEU A 776 16.27 -12.18 23.53
CA LEU A 776 17.08 -12.42 24.72
C LEU A 776 17.21 -13.91 24.97
N TRP A 777 18.43 -14.41 25.11
CA TRP A 777 18.74 -15.81 25.40
C TRP A 777 19.38 -15.93 26.78
N GLY A 778 18.70 -16.59 27.71
CA GLY A 778 19.19 -16.79 29.08
C GLY A 778 18.51 -18.00 29.73
N GLY A 779 19.28 -18.81 30.46
CA GLY A 779 18.75 -19.99 31.17
C GLY A 779 18.17 -21.07 30.24
N GLY A 780 18.74 -21.22 29.04
CA GLY A 780 18.27 -22.18 28.02
C GLY A 780 16.97 -21.78 27.31
N ARG A 781 16.51 -20.53 27.47
CA ARG A 781 15.24 -20.02 26.91
C ARG A 781 15.49 -18.79 26.04
N LEU A 782 14.66 -18.61 25.02
CA LEU A 782 14.60 -17.42 24.17
C LEU A 782 13.36 -16.59 24.52
N PHE A 783 13.56 -15.30 24.78
CA PHE A 783 12.51 -14.31 24.99
C PHE A 783 12.56 -13.30 23.85
N SER A 784 11.41 -12.76 23.44
CA SER A 784 11.36 -11.69 22.44
C SER A 784 10.34 -10.63 22.79
N ALA A 785 10.64 -9.38 22.44
CA ALA A 785 9.73 -8.26 22.63
C ALA A 785 9.95 -7.16 21.58
N TRP A 786 8.86 -6.57 21.12
CA TRP A 786 8.88 -5.50 20.13
C TRP A 786 9.04 -4.15 20.80
N PHE A 787 9.82 -3.25 20.21
CA PHE A 787 9.84 -1.84 20.60
C PHE A 787 9.91 -0.92 19.39
N VAL A 788 9.38 0.29 19.57
CA VAL A 788 9.46 1.37 18.59
C VAL A 788 10.54 2.34 19.03
N LEU A 789 11.55 2.54 18.20
CA LEU A 789 12.53 3.62 18.37
C LEU A 789 12.02 4.84 17.60
N PHE A 790 11.94 6.00 18.23
CA PHE A 790 11.51 7.25 17.59
C PHE A 790 12.57 8.35 17.68
#